data_AF-A0A8T5HZ64-F1
#
_entry.id   AF-A0A8T5HZ64-F1
#
_cell.length_a   1.000
_cell.length_b   1.000
_cell.length_c   1.000
_cell.angle_alpha   90.00
_cell.angle_beta   90.00
_cell.angle_gamma   90.00
#
_symmetry.space_group_name_H-M   'P 1'
#
loop_
_entity.id
_entity.type
_entity.pdbx_description
1 polymer ?
#
loop_
_entity_poly.entity_id
_entity_poly.type
_entity_poly.pdbx_seq_one_letter_code
_entity_poly.pdbx_strand_id
1 'polypeptide(L)'
;MINNKKVLGVIPARGGSKGFPRKNIKIIAGKPMVAWSIEAGQKSMYVDRVILSTDDEEIALVAKNCGGDVPFMRPSYLATDTATSADVLLHALDFCEKSGEHYDYIIQLDPTSPLRKAEDIDCALEMLDSNEKAESIVGVAQPESSHPEFTMTFHADGLIKPLGAGLGIELGGDSSHAKRRQDLGEVYFPEGTVYISEVEAFKQKKTFYHQLTMGYPVKRYQQFEIDEEMDMVVIEALMKSKYYQTNKIDKGIKLWEKAKSMIPGGCQLLSKRPEMFLPNQWPAYFKKAKGVEVWDLDDNKFIDMTYMGIGTCILGFADDDVNDAVKKCIDDGSMTTLNCPEEVELAELLLNMHPWAGYVKFAKTGGEAMSVAVRIARAYTKKDKVAFCGYHGWHDWYLAANLADDKNLDGHLLPGLKPLGVPRSLKGTAIPFEYNDLLHLKRIVTENDIGVIVLETIRHKEPTPEFLMGVQKIVRETGAVLILDEITSGWRIMLGGAYQKYGLEPDIVVYAKGISNGFPMATIIGKKNIMDIAQESFITSTYWTDRVGFVAALTTIKKMAENNVFEHLIKIGDRISEGWGKLATKHNIDVKVVGIRPLTTFIIQHKDSHALHTLFTQEMLKLGYLTTKSVYVSYCHTEDIVDNYLIAVDKVFTIISKSIANNNVHQLLEGPVANVGFKRLT
;
A
#
# COMPACT_ATOMS: atom_id res chain seq x y z
N MET A 1 26.02 14.60 -2.53
CA MET A 1 26.91 14.33 -1.38
C MET A 1 26.33 13.25 -0.48
N ILE A 2 27.17 12.35 0.04
CA ILE A 2 26.83 11.37 1.11
C ILE A 2 27.67 11.70 2.34
N ASN A 3 27.07 11.85 3.53
CA ASN A 3 27.79 12.17 4.78
C ASN A 3 28.83 13.31 4.65
N ASN A 4 28.46 14.40 3.96
CA ASN A 4 29.29 15.56 3.61
C ASN A 4 30.46 15.30 2.63
N LYS A 5 30.56 14.10 2.05
CA LYS A 5 31.52 13.74 1.00
C LYS A 5 30.91 13.95 -0.39
N LYS A 6 31.67 14.55 -1.30
CA LYS A 6 31.28 14.85 -2.69
C LYS A 6 31.57 13.69 -3.62
N VAL A 7 30.68 13.47 -4.59
CA VAL A 7 30.71 12.32 -5.48
C VAL A 7 30.67 12.76 -6.95
N LEU A 8 31.67 12.36 -7.73
CA LEU A 8 31.75 12.59 -9.18
C LEU A 8 31.40 11.31 -9.95
N GLY A 9 30.38 11.37 -10.80
CA GLY A 9 30.12 10.34 -11.82
C GLY A 9 30.82 10.68 -13.13
N VAL A 10 31.51 9.70 -13.73
CA VAL A 10 32.17 9.84 -15.04
C VAL A 10 31.64 8.78 -16.00
N ILE A 11 31.15 9.21 -17.15
CA ILE A 11 30.65 8.35 -18.23
C ILE A 11 31.71 8.31 -19.35
N PRO A 12 32.49 7.22 -19.50
CA PRO A 12 33.44 7.08 -20.60
C PRO A 12 32.72 6.62 -21.88
N ALA A 13 32.56 7.51 -22.86
CA ALA A 13 31.88 7.20 -24.12
C ALA A 13 32.79 7.46 -25.34
N ARG A 14 33.62 6.49 -25.73
CA ARG A 14 34.54 6.62 -26.88
C ARG A 14 33.81 6.46 -28.22
N GLY A 15 34.21 7.23 -29.24
CA GLY A 15 33.66 7.10 -30.61
C GLY A 15 34.09 5.84 -31.34
N GLY A 16 35.39 5.53 -31.30
CA GLY A 16 36.03 4.49 -32.12
C GLY A 16 35.85 3.04 -31.65
N SER A 17 34.66 2.59 -31.22
CA SER A 17 34.46 1.19 -30.81
C SER A 17 34.63 0.22 -32.00
N LYS A 18 35.56 -0.75 -31.89
CA LYS A 18 35.86 -1.74 -32.95
C LYS A 18 34.87 -2.90 -33.01
N GLY A 19 34.36 -3.35 -31.85
CA GLY A 19 33.42 -4.48 -31.76
C GLY A 19 32.00 -4.10 -32.17
N PHE A 20 31.55 -2.90 -31.76
CA PHE A 20 30.22 -2.40 -32.12
C PHE A 20 30.28 -0.88 -32.39
N PRO A 21 30.48 -0.49 -33.66
CA PRO A 21 30.66 0.90 -34.04
C PRO A 21 29.51 1.78 -33.56
N ARG A 22 29.86 2.97 -33.04
CA ARG A 22 28.90 4.00 -32.61
C ARG A 22 27.93 3.55 -31.51
N LYS A 23 28.26 2.50 -30.72
CA LYS A 23 27.34 1.90 -29.73
C LYS A 23 26.72 2.89 -28.75
N ASN A 24 27.49 3.86 -28.26
CA ASN A 24 27.04 4.82 -27.24
C ASN A 24 25.82 5.68 -27.66
N ILE A 25 25.56 5.85 -28.96
CA ILE A 25 24.42 6.65 -29.45
C ILE A 25 23.33 5.80 -30.11
N LYS A 26 23.49 4.47 -30.16
CA LYS A 26 22.43 3.59 -30.66
C LYS A 26 21.22 3.67 -29.73
N ILE A 27 20.03 3.62 -30.33
CA ILE A 27 18.77 3.67 -29.60
C ILE A 27 18.48 2.30 -29.00
N ILE A 28 18.28 2.25 -27.69
CA ILE A 28 17.81 1.07 -26.97
C ILE A 28 16.62 1.45 -26.08
N ALA A 29 15.51 0.71 -26.24
CA ALA A 29 14.25 0.96 -25.56
C ALA A 29 13.80 2.44 -25.61
N GLY A 30 13.97 3.07 -26.77
CA GLY A 30 13.47 4.41 -27.07
C GLY A 30 14.41 5.59 -26.78
N LYS A 31 15.63 5.37 -26.26
CA LYS A 31 16.62 6.44 -26.08
C LYS A 31 18.06 6.01 -26.39
N PRO A 32 18.98 6.96 -26.67
CA PRO A 32 20.39 6.66 -26.89
C PRO A 32 21.00 5.91 -25.70
N MET A 33 21.87 4.94 -25.94
CA MET A 33 22.50 4.11 -24.90
C MET A 33 23.12 4.95 -23.78
N VAL A 34 23.86 6.00 -24.12
CA VAL A 34 24.49 6.91 -23.16
C VAL A 34 23.51 7.64 -22.23
N ALA A 35 22.26 7.85 -22.67
CA ALA A 35 21.23 8.51 -21.88
C ALA A 35 20.80 7.69 -20.66
N TRP A 36 20.96 6.36 -20.69
CA TRP A 36 20.68 5.50 -19.53
C TRP A 36 21.61 5.81 -18.36
N SER A 37 22.92 5.91 -18.61
CA SER A 37 23.91 6.25 -17.57
C SER A 37 23.79 7.70 -17.09
N ILE A 38 23.52 8.64 -17.99
CA ILE A 38 23.30 10.06 -17.63
C ILE A 38 22.14 10.15 -16.64
N GLU A 39 20.99 9.58 -16.99
CA GLU A 39 19.81 9.64 -16.13
C GLU A 39 20.02 8.91 -14.79
N ALA A 40 20.65 7.73 -14.79
CA ALA A 40 20.89 6.98 -13.56
C ALA A 40 21.78 7.76 -12.59
N GLY A 41 22.88 8.34 -13.08
CA GLY A 41 23.75 9.18 -12.27
C GLY A 41 23.06 10.45 -11.78
N GLN A 42 22.28 11.13 -12.62
CA GLN A 42 21.57 12.37 -12.24
C GLN A 42 20.42 12.15 -11.25
N LYS A 43 19.81 10.96 -11.26
CA LYS A 43 18.72 10.59 -10.34
C LYS A 43 19.21 10.04 -9.00
N SER A 44 20.50 9.72 -8.87
CA SER A 44 21.10 9.33 -7.59
C SER A 44 20.93 10.43 -6.55
N MET A 45 20.64 10.04 -5.31
CA MET A 45 20.52 10.99 -4.20
C MET A 45 21.86 11.63 -3.82
N TYR A 46 22.97 10.91 -4.09
CA TYR A 46 24.28 11.26 -3.56
C TYR A 46 25.27 11.77 -4.61
N VAL A 47 25.05 11.54 -5.91
CA VAL A 47 25.94 12.04 -6.97
C VAL A 47 25.77 13.55 -7.14
N ASP A 48 26.88 14.29 -7.05
CA ASP A 48 26.87 15.75 -7.12
C ASP A 48 26.99 16.27 -8.56
N ARG A 49 27.71 15.55 -9.41
CA ARG A 49 27.90 15.89 -10.83
C ARG A 49 28.14 14.62 -11.64
N VAL A 50 27.59 14.57 -12.85
CA VAL A 50 27.81 13.49 -13.81
C VAL A 50 28.42 14.09 -15.06
N ILE A 51 29.69 13.79 -15.31
CA ILE A 51 30.45 14.25 -16.47
C ILE A 51 30.55 13.13 -17.49
N LEU A 52 30.36 13.47 -18.77
CA LEU A 52 30.66 12.59 -19.88
C LEU A 52 31.99 12.97 -20.53
N SER A 53 32.86 11.97 -20.69
CA SER A 53 34.13 12.09 -21.39
C SER A 53 34.02 11.39 -22.74
N THR A 54 34.18 12.12 -23.84
CA THR A 54 34.13 11.58 -25.21
C THR A 54 35.09 12.32 -26.13
N ASP A 55 35.65 11.60 -27.11
CA ASP A 55 36.47 12.11 -28.20
C ASP A 55 35.64 12.48 -29.45
N ASP A 56 34.34 12.19 -29.44
CA ASP A 56 33.46 12.26 -30.60
C ASP A 56 32.41 13.36 -30.45
N GLU A 57 32.40 14.32 -31.38
CA GLU A 57 31.51 15.50 -31.31
C GLU A 57 30.03 15.13 -31.38
N GLU A 58 29.67 14.07 -32.09
CA GLU A 58 28.29 13.65 -32.22
C GLU A 58 27.81 12.95 -30.94
N ILE A 59 28.66 12.14 -30.31
CA ILE A 59 28.36 11.58 -28.97
C ILE A 59 28.18 12.72 -27.96
N ALA A 60 29.05 13.74 -27.98
CA ALA A 60 28.94 14.91 -27.12
C ALA A 60 27.60 15.65 -27.34
N LEU A 61 27.20 15.85 -28.60
CA LEU A 61 25.93 16.51 -28.93
C LEU A 61 24.72 15.69 -28.45
N VAL A 62 24.71 14.38 -28.70
CA VAL A 62 23.65 13.48 -28.23
C VAL A 62 23.54 13.48 -26.71
N ALA A 63 24.68 13.40 -26.01
CA ALA A 63 24.72 13.45 -24.56
C ALA A 63 24.13 14.77 -24.00
N LYS A 64 24.52 15.92 -24.57
CA LYS A 64 23.97 17.23 -24.19
C LYS A 64 22.46 17.32 -24.42
N ASN A 65 21.97 16.79 -25.54
CA ASN A 65 20.53 16.75 -25.83
C ASN A 65 19.76 15.86 -24.85
N CYS A 66 20.42 14.87 -24.25
CA CYS A 66 19.87 14.05 -23.17
C CYS A 66 20.07 14.68 -21.77
N GLY A 67 20.55 15.92 -21.68
CA GLY A 67 20.79 16.63 -20.42
C GLY A 67 22.12 16.30 -19.73
N GLY A 68 23.04 15.61 -20.41
CA GLY A 68 24.37 15.29 -19.88
C GLY A 68 25.34 16.48 -19.91
N ASP A 69 26.23 16.53 -18.91
CA ASP A 69 27.31 17.50 -18.86
C ASP A 69 28.54 16.98 -19.62
N VAL A 70 29.03 17.76 -20.59
CA VAL A 70 30.22 17.44 -21.42
C VAL A 70 31.16 18.65 -21.38
N PRO A 71 31.95 18.80 -20.30
CA PRO A 71 32.70 20.02 -20.03
C PRO A 71 34.01 20.11 -20.82
N PHE A 72 34.46 19.00 -21.40
CA PHE A 72 35.65 18.95 -22.26
C PHE A 72 35.48 17.90 -23.36
N MET A 73 36.29 18.02 -24.42
CA MET A 73 36.53 16.94 -25.37
C MET A 73 37.73 16.12 -24.92
N ARG A 74 37.59 14.79 -24.94
CA ARG A 74 38.63 13.86 -24.53
C ARG A 74 39.83 13.98 -25.50
N PRO A 75 41.06 14.13 -24.98
CA PRO A 75 42.25 14.12 -25.83
C PRO A 75 42.39 12.82 -26.63
N SER A 76 42.86 12.92 -27.87
CA SER A 76 42.97 11.77 -28.80
C SER A 76 43.88 10.65 -28.28
N TYR A 77 44.91 10.96 -27.48
CA TYR A 77 45.79 9.96 -26.89
C TYR A 77 45.09 9.09 -25.82
N LEU A 78 43.97 9.57 -25.24
CA LEU A 78 43.08 8.81 -24.34
C LEU A 78 41.91 8.14 -25.07
N ALA A 79 41.89 8.22 -26.41
CA ALA A 79 40.87 7.65 -27.27
C ALA A 79 41.41 6.48 -28.12
N THR A 80 42.58 5.95 -27.79
CA THR A 80 43.17 4.79 -28.47
C THR A 80 42.67 3.47 -27.87
N ASP A 81 42.91 2.34 -28.55
CA ASP A 81 42.59 0.99 -28.06
C ASP A 81 43.40 0.57 -26.84
N THR A 82 44.51 1.24 -26.56
CA THR A 82 45.40 0.95 -25.44
C THR A 82 45.18 1.89 -24.25
N ALA A 83 44.36 2.93 -24.40
CA ALA A 83 44.04 3.85 -23.31
C ALA A 83 43.16 3.13 -22.27
N THR A 84 43.51 3.27 -20.99
CA THR A 84 42.76 2.63 -19.91
C THR A 84 41.59 3.51 -19.46
N SER A 85 40.51 2.90 -18.95
CA SER A 85 39.42 3.66 -18.34
C SER A 85 39.91 4.50 -17.15
N ALA A 86 40.95 4.03 -16.43
CA ALA A 86 41.58 4.79 -15.36
C ALA A 86 42.17 6.11 -15.85
N ASP A 87 42.89 6.13 -16.97
CA ASP A 87 43.46 7.37 -17.52
C ASP A 87 42.38 8.38 -17.93
N VAL A 88 41.23 7.89 -18.42
CA VAL A 88 40.08 8.72 -18.78
C VAL A 88 39.44 9.36 -17.53
N LEU A 89 39.30 8.58 -16.45
CA LEU A 89 38.75 9.06 -15.19
C LEU A 89 39.70 10.04 -14.50
N LEU A 90 41.00 9.78 -14.51
CA LEU A 90 42.02 10.70 -13.98
C LEU A 90 42.02 12.02 -14.76
N HIS A 91 41.87 11.99 -16.09
CA HIS A 91 41.72 13.21 -16.88
C HIS A 91 40.48 14.03 -16.47
N ALA A 92 39.36 13.36 -16.17
CA ALA A 92 38.15 14.03 -15.69
C ALA A 92 38.36 14.66 -14.30
N LEU A 93 39.03 13.96 -13.38
CA LEU A 93 39.41 14.50 -12.07
C LEU A 93 40.34 15.71 -12.20
N ASP A 94 41.40 15.59 -13.00
CA ASP A 94 42.35 16.68 -13.25
C ASP A 94 41.66 17.93 -13.80
N PHE A 95 40.65 17.76 -14.67
CA PHE A 95 39.84 18.86 -15.18
C PHE A 95 39.03 19.55 -14.08
N CYS A 96 38.36 18.77 -13.23
CA CYS A 96 37.59 19.28 -12.10
C CYS A 96 38.49 20.02 -11.10
N GLU A 97 39.64 19.44 -10.75
CA GLU A 97 40.59 20.04 -9.81
C GLU A 97 41.17 21.36 -10.32
N LYS A 98 41.52 21.44 -11.61
CA LYS A 98 41.95 22.70 -12.25
C LYS A 98 40.85 23.77 -12.27
N SER A 99 39.60 23.35 -12.20
CA SER A 99 38.43 24.23 -12.11
C SER A 99 38.04 24.58 -10.67
N GLY A 100 38.80 24.11 -9.67
CA GLY A 100 38.54 24.34 -8.25
C GLY A 100 37.49 23.41 -7.63
N GLU A 101 37.12 22.33 -8.31
CA GLU A 101 36.16 21.33 -7.83
C GLU A 101 36.91 20.09 -7.32
N HIS A 102 36.65 19.71 -6.07
CA HIS A 102 37.21 18.53 -5.43
C HIS A 102 36.10 17.54 -5.04
N TYR A 103 36.42 16.25 -5.14
CA TYR A 103 35.52 15.14 -4.88
C TYR A 103 36.21 14.10 -4.01
N ASP A 104 35.42 13.42 -3.19
CA ASP A 104 35.88 12.37 -2.28
C ASP A 104 35.72 10.98 -2.91
N TYR A 105 34.65 10.79 -3.70
CA TYR A 105 34.40 9.56 -4.45
C TYR A 105 34.32 9.82 -5.95
N ILE A 106 34.80 8.86 -6.74
CA ILE A 106 34.63 8.79 -8.20
C ILE A 106 33.87 7.53 -8.58
N ILE A 107 32.95 7.67 -9.54
CA ILE A 107 32.13 6.58 -10.07
C ILE A 107 32.37 6.45 -11.58
N GLN A 108 32.64 5.24 -12.08
CA GLN A 108 32.56 4.94 -13.51
C GLN A 108 31.15 4.45 -13.85
N LEU A 109 30.49 5.13 -14.78
CA LEU A 109 29.12 4.84 -15.23
C LEU A 109 29.13 4.42 -16.69
N ASP A 110 29.47 3.16 -16.95
CA ASP A 110 29.61 2.67 -18.33
C ASP A 110 28.27 2.72 -19.08
N PRO A 111 28.22 3.29 -20.29
CA PRO A 111 27.01 3.28 -21.14
C PRO A 111 26.51 1.88 -21.49
N THR A 112 27.39 0.89 -21.47
CA THR A 112 27.10 -0.50 -21.85
C THR A 112 26.21 -1.24 -20.86
N SER A 113 25.97 -0.69 -19.67
CA SER A 113 25.11 -1.27 -18.63
C SER A 113 23.82 -0.45 -18.45
N PRO A 114 22.89 -0.43 -19.43
CA PRO A 114 21.71 0.44 -19.40
C PRO A 114 20.63 0.00 -18.40
N LEU A 115 20.78 -1.17 -17.77
CA LEU A 115 19.87 -1.71 -16.76
C LEU A 115 20.19 -1.23 -15.32
N ARG A 116 21.27 -0.47 -15.17
CA ARG A 116 21.65 0.25 -13.94
C ARG A 116 20.53 1.19 -13.50
N LYS A 117 20.27 1.22 -12.19
CA LYS A 117 19.34 2.14 -11.54
C LYS A 117 20.10 3.13 -10.65
N ALA A 118 19.46 4.25 -10.36
CA ALA A 118 19.99 5.23 -9.42
C ALA A 118 20.17 4.62 -8.02
N GLU A 119 19.23 3.74 -7.63
CA GLU A 119 19.28 3.05 -6.34
C GLU A 119 20.47 2.09 -6.22
N ASP A 120 20.96 1.52 -7.33
CA ASP A 120 22.16 0.67 -7.30
C ASP A 120 23.39 1.52 -6.93
N ILE A 121 23.48 2.74 -7.47
CA ILE A 121 24.54 3.71 -7.16
C ILE A 121 24.44 4.14 -5.68
N ASP A 122 23.23 4.48 -5.23
CA ASP A 122 22.99 4.97 -3.87
C ASP A 122 23.33 3.92 -2.82
N CYS A 123 22.85 2.68 -2.99
CA CYS A 123 23.15 1.59 -2.07
C CYS A 123 24.63 1.21 -2.07
N ALA A 124 25.28 1.20 -3.23
CA ALA A 124 26.71 0.90 -3.31
C ALA A 124 27.56 1.98 -2.60
N LEU A 125 27.19 3.26 -2.72
CA LEU A 125 27.81 4.36 -1.97
C LEU A 125 27.60 4.22 -0.47
N GLU A 126 26.39 3.90 -0.02
CA GLU A 126 26.09 3.67 1.41
C GLU A 126 26.88 2.49 1.97
N MET A 127 27.02 1.41 1.21
CA MET A 127 27.81 0.24 1.61
C MET A 127 29.30 0.55 1.70
N LEU A 128 29.85 1.32 0.76
CA LEU A 128 31.24 1.73 0.79
C LEU A 128 31.49 2.69 1.96
N ASP A 129 30.67 3.74 2.11
CA ASP A 129 30.85 4.80 3.11
C ASP A 129 30.68 4.28 4.55
N SER A 130 29.85 3.25 4.75
CA SER A 130 29.67 2.60 6.06
C SER A 130 30.76 1.57 6.40
N ASN A 131 31.68 1.25 5.48
CA ASN A 131 32.71 0.24 5.69
C ASN A 131 34.11 0.87 5.80
N GLU A 132 34.61 1.00 7.02
CA GLU A 132 35.91 1.62 7.34
C GLU A 132 37.14 0.92 6.74
N LYS A 133 36.99 -0.28 6.15
CA LYS A 133 38.11 -1.05 5.58
C LYS A 133 38.15 -1.01 4.05
N ALA A 134 37.07 -0.59 3.40
CA ALA A 134 36.96 -0.62 1.95
C ALA A 134 37.28 0.76 1.36
N GLU A 135 38.03 0.77 0.26
CA GLU A 135 38.38 2.00 -0.49
C GLU A 135 37.73 2.02 -1.89
N SER A 136 37.09 0.91 -2.27
CA SER A 136 36.45 0.71 -3.56
C SER A 136 35.32 -0.31 -3.45
N ILE A 137 34.26 -0.14 -4.25
CA ILE A 137 33.18 -1.11 -4.43
C ILE A 137 32.88 -1.28 -5.92
N VAL A 138 32.66 -2.53 -6.34
CA VAL A 138 32.36 -2.88 -7.73
C VAL A 138 31.13 -3.77 -7.82
N GLY A 139 30.35 -3.61 -8.87
CA GLY A 139 29.24 -4.49 -9.20
C GLY A 139 29.72 -5.91 -9.46
N VAL A 140 29.05 -6.89 -8.86
CA VAL A 140 29.36 -8.30 -9.00
C VAL A 140 28.11 -9.13 -9.23
N ALA A 141 28.19 -10.09 -10.16
CA ALA A 141 27.10 -10.99 -10.52
C ALA A 141 27.53 -12.46 -10.44
N GLN A 142 26.56 -13.35 -10.25
CA GLN A 142 26.80 -14.79 -10.32
C GLN A 142 26.78 -15.27 -11.79
N PRO A 143 27.74 -16.13 -12.22
CA PRO A 143 27.77 -16.63 -13.59
C PRO A 143 26.48 -17.36 -13.99
N GLU A 144 25.88 -16.97 -15.13
CA GLU A 144 24.60 -17.53 -15.60
C GLU A 144 24.76 -18.81 -16.40
N SER A 145 25.81 -18.91 -17.21
CA SER A 145 26.06 -20.04 -18.10
C SER A 145 26.65 -21.23 -17.34
N SER A 146 27.96 -21.22 -17.17
CA SER A 146 28.74 -22.30 -16.59
C SER A 146 29.53 -21.79 -15.39
N HIS A 147 29.44 -22.52 -14.28
CA HIS A 147 30.32 -22.27 -13.14
C HIS A 147 31.80 -22.44 -13.57
N PRO A 148 32.76 -21.63 -13.10
CA PRO A 148 34.17 -21.74 -13.45
C PRO A 148 34.75 -23.14 -13.21
N GLU A 149 34.32 -23.86 -12.17
CA GLU A 149 34.73 -25.26 -11.93
C GLU A 149 34.30 -26.25 -13.04
N PHE A 150 33.31 -25.90 -13.87
CA PHE A 150 32.89 -26.70 -15.04
C PHE A 150 33.52 -26.21 -16.35
N THR A 151 34.34 -25.17 -16.32
CA THR A 151 34.95 -24.59 -17.52
C THR A 151 36.16 -25.41 -17.96
N MET A 152 36.26 -25.66 -19.27
CA MET A 152 37.32 -26.46 -19.89
C MET A 152 38.12 -25.61 -20.89
N THR A 153 39.38 -25.99 -21.15
CA THR A 153 40.24 -25.43 -22.18
C THR A 153 40.63 -26.51 -23.18
N PHE A 154 40.86 -26.13 -24.44
CA PHE A 154 41.41 -27.03 -25.46
C PHE A 154 42.93 -27.10 -25.38
N HIS A 155 43.46 -28.30 -25.55
CA HIS A 155 44.84 -28.55 -25.94
C HIS A 155 45.02 -28.32 -27.43
N ALA A 156 46.27 -28.10 -27.86
CA ALA A 156 46.62 -27.92 -29.26
C ALA A 156 46.32 -29.14 -30.14
N ASP A 157 46.18 -30.33 -29.55
CA ASP A 157 45.81 -31.59 -30.21
C ASP A 157 44.27 -31.82 -30.26
N GLY A 158 43.47 -30.87 -29.76
CA GLY A 158 42.02 -30.94 -29.75
C GLY A 158 41.40 -31.64 -28.53
N LEU A 159 42.21 -32.15 -27.60
CA LEU A 159 41.72 -32.67 -26.33
C LEU A 159 41.27 -31.54 -25.39
N ILE A 160 40.41 -31.82 -24.41
CA ILE A 160 39.98 -30.82 -23.40
C ILE A 160 40.60 -31.13 -22.04
N LYS A 161 40.85 -30.07 -21.25
CA LYS A 161 41.20 -30.16 -19.83
C LYS A 161 40.44 -29.13 -19.00
N PRO A 162 40.17 -29.38 -17.71
CA PRO A 162 39.61 -28.37 -16.82
C PRO A 162 40.46 -27.10 -16.79
N LEU A 163 39.83 -25.93 -16.75
CA LEU A 163 40.50 -24.63 -16.69
C LEU A 163 41.48 -24.55 -15.48
N GLY A 164 41.10 -25.14 -14.34
CA GLY A 164 41.93 -25.19 -13.12
C GLY A 164 43.26 -25.93 -13.30
N ALA A 165 43.35 -26.91 -14.20
CA ALA A 165 44.57 -27.67 -14.47
C ALA A 165 45.67 -26.83 -15.16
N GLY A 166 45.32 -25.68 -15.75
CA GLY A 166 46.29 -24.73 -16.33
C GLY A 166 46.79 -23.65 -15.38
N LEU A 167 46.17 -23.49 -14.20
CA LEU A 167 46.42 -22.39 -13.25
C LEU A 167 47.18 -22.85 -11.99
N GLY A 168 47.66 -24.10 -11.95
CA GLY A 168 48.36 -24.66 -10.78
C GLY A 168 47.44 -24.90 -9.57
N ILE A 169 46.13 -24.86 -9.77
CA ILE A 169 45.13 -25.16 -8.74
C ILE A 169 44.88 -26.67 -8.78
N GLU A 170 45.36 -27.41 -7.77
CA GLU A 170 44.89 -28.77 -7.54
C GLU A 170 43.39 -28.71 -7.27
N LEU A 171 42.57 -29.10 -8.24
CA LEU A 171 41.16 -29.34 -8.03
C LEU A 171 41.07 -30.54 -7.08
N GLY A 172 40.99 -30.27 -5.77
CA GLY A 172 40.96 -31.28 -4.74
C GLY A 172 39.82 -32.27 -4.99
N GLY A 173 40.21 -33.51 -5.28
CA GLY A 173 39.29 -34.64 -5.45
C GLY A 173 39.82 -35.66 -6.44
N ASP A 174 39.75 -36.93 -6.04
CA ASP A 174 39.93 -38.10 -6.92
C ASP A 174 39.14 -37.88 -8.22
N SER A 175 39.82 -37.94 -9.36
CA SER A 175 39.33 -37.52 -10.69
C SER A 175 38.19 -38.38 -11.27
N SER A 176 37.51 -39.15 -10.42
CA SER A 176 36.47 -40.10 -10.80
C SER A 176 35.05 -39.53 -10.75
N HIS A 177 34.77 -38.43 -10.02
CA HIS A 177 33.42 -37.86 -9.90
C HIS A 177 33.38 -36.32 -9.99
N ALA A 178 32.70 -35.79 -11.01
CA ALA A 178 32.41 -34.36 -11.13
C ALA A 178 31.54 -33.87 -9.95
N LYS A 179 31.92 -32.77 -9.29
CA LYS A 179 31.09 -32.16 -8.24
C LYS A 179 29.72 -31.77 -8.80
N ARG A 180 28.65 -32.01 -8.04
CA ARG A 180 27.29 -31.62 -8.46
C ARG A 180 27.12 -30.12 -8.26
N ARG A 181 26.28 -29.48 -9.09
CA ARG A 181 26.01 -28.03 -9.04
C ARG A 181 25.61 -27.52 -7.64
N GLN A 182 24.87 -28.33 -6.88
CA GLN A 182 24.40 -28.01 -5.52
C GLN A 182 25.49 -28.06 -4.45
N ASP A 183 26.65 -28.65 -4.75
CA ASP A 183 27.78 -28.82 -3.83
C ASP A 183 28.88 -27.78 -4.09
N LEU A 184 28.65 -26.82 -4.99
CA LEU A 184 29.60 -25.75 -5.35
C LEU A 184 29.40 -24.51 -4.48
N GLY A 185 30.50 -23.84 -4.15
CA GLY A 185 30.46 -22.54 -3.48
C GLY A 185 29.95 -21.44 -4.41
N GLU A 186 29.45 -20.34 -3.84
CA GLU A 186 29.09 -19.17 -4.63
C GLU A 186 30.33 -18.49 -5.19
N VAL A 187 30.27 -18.14 -6.47
CA VAL A 187 31.31 -17.40 -7.17
C VAL A 187 30.69 -16.21 -7.87
N TYR A 188 31.49 -15.17 -8.01
CA TYR A 188 31.06 -13.90 -8.57
C TYR A 188 32.08 -13.44 -9.61
N PHE A 189 31.60 -12.78 -10.66
CA PHE A 189 32.43 -12.06 -11.62
C PHE A 189 32.08 -10.57 -11.56
N PRO A 190 33.04 -9.67 -11.80
CA PRO A 190 32.76 -8.24 -11.82
C PRO A 190 32.02 -7.84 -13.09
N GLU A 191 31.11 -6.88 -12.97
CA GLU A 191 30.29 -6.35 -14.07
C GLU A 191 30.08 -4.84 -13.95
N GLY A 192 29.55 -4.21 -14.99
CA GLY A 192 29.58 -2.78 -15.24
C GLY A 192 28.55 -1.94 -14.49
N THR A 193 27.61 -2.51 -13.74
CA THR A 193 26.53 -1.76 -13.09
C THR A 193 27.05 -0.69 -12.13
N VAL A 194 28.17 -0.88 -11.44
CA VAL A 194 28.73 0.18 -10.60
C VAL A 194 30.23 -0.04 -10.35
N TYR A 195 31.02 1.03 -10.46
CA TYR A 195 32.40 1.05 -9.98
C TYR A 195 32.60 2.36 -9.21
N ILE A 196 32.86 2.28 -7.92
CA ILE A 196 33.05 3.44 -7.05
C ILE A 196 34.37 3.27 -6.31
N SER A 197 35.17 4.33 -6.21
CA SER A 197 36.35 4.34 -5.34
C SER A 197 36.53 5.70 -4.69
N GLU A 198 37.16 5.71 -3.53
CA GLU A 198 37.74 6.94 -2.97
C GLU A 198 38.73 7.53 -3.96
N VAL A 199 38.65 8.85 -4.20
CA VAL A 199 39.47 9.54 -5.21
C VAL A 199 40.96 9.34 -4.96
N GLU A 200 41.40 9.42 -3.71
CA GLU A 200 42.81 9.25 -3.35
C GLU A 200 43.31 7.81 -3.58
N ALA A 201 42.51 6.81 -3.22
CA ALA A 201 42.82 5.41 -3.50
C ALA A 201 42.87 5.14 -5.01
N PHE A 202 41.93 5.72 -5.77
CA PHE A 202 41.88 5.58 -7.23
C PHE A 202 43.09 6.22 -7.92
N LYS A 203 43.50 7.42 -7.50
CA LYS A 203 44.72 8.09 -8.00
C LYS A 203 45.98 7.25 -7.76
N GLN A 204 46.09 6.65 -6.58
CA GLN A 204 47.26 5.84 -6.23
C GLN A 204 47.30 4.52 -6.99
N LYS A 205 46.17 3.82 -7.07
CA LYS A 205 46.12 2.42 -7.55
C LYS A 205 45.76 2.30 -9.02
N LYS A 206 45.08 3.30 -9.59
CA LYS A 206 44.62 3.34 -10.99
C LYS A 206 43.77 2.13 -11.39
N THR A 207 42.99 1.61 -10.45
CA THR A 207 42.09 0.48 -10.64
C THR A 207 41.02 0.49 -9.56
N PHE A 208 39.81 0.04 -9.89
CA PHE A 208 38.78 -0.25 -8.90
C PHE A 208 39.00 -1.60 -8.21
N TYR A 209 39.90 -2.44 -8.75
CA TYR A 209 40.15 -3.81 -8.31
C TYR A 209 41.48 -3.94 -7.57
N HIS A 210 41.41 -4.06 -6.25
CA HIS A 210 42.55 -4.22 -5.36
C HIS A 210 42.12 -4.92 -4.07
N GLN A 211 43.05 -5.21 -3.15
CA GLN A 211 42.73 -5.99 -1.94
C GLN A 211 41.70 -5.35 -0.99
N LEU A 212 41.45 -4.04 -1.10
CA LEU A 212 40.43 -3.30 -0.32
C LEU A 212 39.15 -3.00 -1.13
N THR A 213 38.87 -3.79 -2.16
CA THR A 213 37.66 -3.67 -2.98
C THR A 213 36.58 -4.61 -2.47
N MET A 214 35.37 -4.10 -2.25
CA MET A 214 34.18 -4.90 -1.95
C MET A 214 33.30 -5.13 -3.18
N GLY A 215 32.43 -6.14 -3.12
CA GLY A 215 31.45 -6.45 -4.15
C GLY A 215 30.05 -5.96 -3.78
N TYR A 216 29.37 -5.31 -4.74
CA TYR A 216 27.95 -4.98 -4.70
C TYR A 216 27.18 -6.04 -5.51
N PRO A 217 26.40 -6.93 -4.88
CA PRO A 217 25.68 -7.97 -5.60
C PRO A 217 24.53 -7.35 -6.42
N VAL A 218 24.59 -7.49 -7.73
CA VAL A 218 23.52 -6.99 -8.62
C VAL A 218 22.46 -8.05 -8.90
N LYS A 219 21.25 -7.59 -9.27
CA LYS A 219 20.19 -8.52 -9.67
C LYS A 219 20.56 -9.21 -10.98
N ARG A 220 20.13 -10.46 -11.14
CA ARG A 220 20.43 -11.29 -12.32
C ARG A 220 20.20 -10.57 -13.66
N TYR A 221 19.11 -9.81 -13.82
CA TYR A 221 18.86 -9.15 -15.11
C TYR A 221 19.81 -7.98 -15.39
N GLN A 222 20.53 -7.45 -14.40
CA GLN A 222 21.39 -6.28 -14.57
C GLN A 222 22.77 -6.63 -15.09
N GLN A 223 23.17 -7.90 -14.99
CA GLN A 223 24.51 -8.37 -15.38
C GLN A 223 24.80 -8.31 -16.90
N PHE A 224 23.80 -8.04 -17.73
CA PHE A 224 23.98 -8.01 -19.19
C PHE A 224 24.52 -6.64 -19.61
N GLU A 225 25.61 -6.67 -20.39
CA GLU A 225 26.25 -5.49 -20.99
C GLU A 225 26.16 -5.52 -22.51
N ILE A 226 26.24 -4.34 -23.14
CA ILE A 226 26.16 -4.20 -24.60
C ILE A 226 27.54 -4.07 -25.21
N ASP A 227 28.02 -5.17 -25.77
CA ASP A 227 29.24 -5.21 -26.57
C ASP A 227 29.00 -5.55 -28.03
N GLU A 228 27.89 -6.23 -28.34
CA GLU A 228 27.46 -6.55 -29.69
C GLU A 228 25.94 -6.38 -29.90
N GLU A 229 25.48 -6.63 -31.13
CA GLU A 229 24.08 -6.44 -31.51
C GLU A 229 23.12 -7.42 -30.80
N MET A 230 23.58 -8.64 -30.50
CA MET A 230 22.77 -9.64 -29.77
C MET A 230 22.42 -9.16 -28.36
N ASP A 231 23.35 -8.51 -27.66
CA ASP A 231 23.13 -7.99 -26.31
C ASP A 231 22.01 -6.94 -26.27
N MET A 232 21.94 -6.09 -27.30
CA MET A 232 20.86 -5.11 -27.43
C MET A 232 19.49 -5.78 -27.48
N VAL A 233 19.36 -6.88 -28.25
CA VAL A 233 18.11 -7.63 -28.36
C VAL A 233 17.71 -8.21 -27.01
N VAL A 234 18.66 -8.81 -26.29
CA VAL A 234 18.43 -9.40 -24.96
C VAL A 234 17.98 -8.33 -23.97
N ILE A 235 18.71 -7.22 -23.89
CA ILE A 235 18.43 -6.14 -22.94
C ILE A 235 17.11 -5.45 -23.27
N GLU A 236 16.80 -5.20 -24.54
CA GLU A 236 15.53 -4.60 -24.93
C GLU A 236 14.34 -5.53 -24.63
N ALA A 237 14.49 -6.84 -24.85
CA ALA A 237 13.49 -7.82 -24.46
C ALA A 237 13.30 -7.85 -22.93
N LEU A 238 14.39 -7.79 -22.15
CA LEU A 238 14.31 -7.70 -20.69
C LEU A 238 13.57 -6.44 -20.25
N MET A 239 13.89 -5.26 -20.78
CA MET A 239 13.22 -4.00 -20.43
C MET A 239 11.71 -4.01 -20.73
N LYS A 240 11.30 -4.73 -21.79
CA LYS A 240 9.89 -4.92 -22.16
C LYS A 240 9.20 -6.05 -21.38
N SER A 241 9.96 -6.91 -20.72
CA SER A 241 9.41 -8.06 -20.01
C SER A 241 8.67 -7.65 -18.73
N LYS A 242 7.63 -8.42 -18.37
CA LYS A 242 6.97 -8.27 -17.06
C LYS A 242 7.96 -8.41 -15.90
N TYR A 243 8.99 -9.25 -16.07
CA TYR A 243 10.03 -9.50 -15.06
C TYR A 243 10.82 -8.23 -14.68
N TYR A 244 11.10 -7.36 -15.66
CA TYR A 244 11.75 -6.07 -15.38
C TYR A 244 10.77 -5.07 -14.76
N GLN A 245 9.53 -5.02 -15.24
CA GLN A 245 8.50 -4.12 -14.73
C GLN A 245 8.16 -4.40 -13.26
N THR A 246 8.08 -5.66 -12.85
CA THR A 246 7.86 -6.06 -11.43
C THR A 246 9.06 -5.76 -10.53
N ASN A 247 10.24 -5.50 -11.09
CA ASN A 247 11.44 -5.14 -10.35
C ASN A 247 11.66 -3.63 -10.23
N LYS A 248 10.78 -2.81 -10.81
CA LYS A 248 10.77 -1.35 -10.66
C LYS A 248 10.17 -1.01 -9.29
N ILE A 249 10.80 -0.09 -8.55
CA ILE A 249 10.22 0.37 -7.28
C ILE A 249 8.96 1.18 -7.60
N ASP A 250 7.82 0.69 -7.13
CA ASP A 250 6.52 1.35 -7.21
C ASP A 250 6.57 2.73 -6.54
N LYS A 251 6.11 3.78 -7.23
CA LYS A 251 6.13 5.16 -6.73
C LYS A 251 5.28 5.31 -5.48
N GLY A 252 4.19 4.56 -5.37
CA GLY A 252 3.34 4.50 -4.18
C GLY A 252 4.11 3.92 -2.99
N ILE A 253 4.86 2.85 -3.16
CA ILE A 253 5.72 2.27 -2.10
C ILE A 253 6.80 3.27 -1.69
N LYS A 254 7.48 3.92 -2.65
CA LYS A 254 8.48 4.96 -2.35
C LYS A 254 7.87 6.11 -1.54
N LEU A 255 6.66 6.56 -1.90
CA LEU A 255 5.94 7.57 -1.15
C LEU A 255 5.49 7.08 0.24
N TRP A 256 5.16 5.80 0.38
CA TRP A 256 4.80 5.17 1.65
C TRP A 256 5.96 5.17 2.64
N GLU A 257 7.16 4.80 2.20
CA GLU A 257 8.38 4.86 3.03
C GLU A 257 8.65 6.29 3.51
N LYS A 258 8.53 7.28 2.60
CA LYS A 258 8.62 8.69 2.97
C LYS A 258 7.53 9.10 3.97
N ALA A 259 6.29 8.64 3.78
CA ALA A 259 5.19 8.99 4.68
C ALA A 259 5.41 8.44 6.09
N LYS A 260 5.97 7.24 6.25
CA LYS A 260 6.26 6.65 7.57
C LYS A 260 7.25 7.48 8.41
N SER A 261 8.10 8.31 7.80
CA SER A 261 9.03 9.18 8.54
C SER A 261 8.40 10.48 9.06
N MET A 262 7.20 10.84 8.60
CA MET A 262 6.56 12.13 8.90
C MET A 262 5.10 12.04 9.36
N ILE A 263 4.40 10.95 9.04
CA ILE A 263 3.02 10.69 9.46
C ILE A 263 3.05 9.50 10.44
N PRO A 264 2.52 9.62 11.66
CA PRO A 264 2.46 8.51 12.61
C PRO A 264 1.78 7.26 12.03
N GLY A 265 2.60 6.23 11.77
CA GLY A 265 2.16 5.00 11.12
C GLY A 265 1.78 5.15 9.64
N GLY A 266 2.36 6.13 8.95
CA GLY A 266 2.32 6.37 7.50
C GLY A 266 1.01 6.92 6.94
N CYS A 267 -0.13 6.73 7.61
CA CYS A 267 -1.43 7.26 7.19
C CYS A 267 -2.32 7.64 8.38
N GLN A 268 -3.44 8.31 8.07
CA GLN A 268 -4.45 8.74 9.05
C GLN A 268 -5.41 7.62 9.51
N LEU A 269 -5.41 6.46 8.83
CA LEU A 269 -6.37 5.39 9.11
C LEU A 269 -5.71 4.02 9.05
N LEU A 270 -5.69 3.31 10.18
CA LEU A 270 -5.10 1.97 10.31
C LEU A 270 -5.53 1.03 9.18
N SER A 271 -6.84 0.93 8.92
CA SER A 271 -7.41 0.03 7.90
C SER A 271 -7.04 0.34 6.45
N LYS A 272 -6.30 1.44 6.19
CA LYS A 272 -5.76 1.78 4.87
C LYS A 272 -4.24 1.60 4.78
N ARG A 273 -3.59 1.08 5.83
CA ARG A 273 -2.15 0.79 5.79
C ARG A 273 -1.87 -0.33 4.79
N PRO A 274 -0.95 -0.15 3.81
CA PRO A 274 -0.58 -1.18 2.84
C PRO A 274 -0.19 -2.52 3.48
N GLU A 275 0.44 -2.47 4.65
CA GLU A 275 0.86 -3.67 5.38
C GLU A 275 -0.32 -4.51 5.89
N MET A 276 -1.53 -3.96 6.00
CA MET A 276 -2.72 -4.75 6.33
C MET A 276 -3.26 -5.56 5.13
N PHE A 277 -2.78 -5.28 3.93
CA PHE A 277 -3.22 -5.94 2.70
C PHE A 277 -2.14 -6.87 2.15
N LEU A 278 -1.00 -6.29 1.76
CA LEU A 278 0.13 -6.97 1.15
C LEU A 278 1.41 -6.13 1.35
N PRO A 279 2.16 -6.36 2.44
CA PRO A 279 3.35 -5.57 2.77
C PRO A 279 4.35 -5.51 1.61
N ASN A 280 4.89 -4.32 1.36
CA ASN A 280 5.90 -4.03 0.33
C ASN A 280 5.49 -4.32 -1.12
N GLN A 281 4.20 -4.57 -1.40
CA GLN A 281 3.70 -4.81 -2.76
C GLN A 281 2.33 -4.17 -3.02
N TRP A 282 1.52 -3.91 -1.99
CA TRP A 282 0.24 -3.24 -2.16
C TRP A 282 0.42 -1.80 -2.66
N PRO A 283 -0.31 -1.37 -3.71
CA PRO A 283 -0.24 -0.01 -4.21
C PRO A 283 -0.75 0.96 -3.13
N ALA A 284 0.17 1.68 -2.51
CA ALA A 284 -0.11 2.44 -1.29
C ALA A 284 -0.89 3.74 -1.54
N TYR A 285 -0.84 4.26 -2.77
CA TYR A 285 -1.43 5.55 -3.15
C TYR A 285 -2.15 5.45 -4.49
N PHE A 286 -3.19 6.27 -4.65
CA PHE A 286 -3.95 6.39 -5.90
C PHE A 286 -3.79 7.79 -6.49
N LYS A 287 -3.83 7.87 -7.82
CA LYS A 287 -3.86 9.12 -8.61
C LYS A 287 -5.29 9.55 -8.92
N LYS A 288 -6.16 8.60 -9.25
CA LYS A 288 -7.60 8.85 -9.51
C LYS A 288 -8.42 7.57 -9.32
N ALA A 289 -9.74 7.72 -9.15
CA ALA A 289 -10.69 6.62 -9.08
C ALA A 289 -12.05 7.02 -9.67
N LYS A 290 -12.78 6.08 -10.28
CA LYS A 290 -14.11 6.29 -10.87
C LYS A 290 -14.90 4.98 -10.88
N GLY A 291 -16.14 5.00 -10.40
CA GLY A 291 -16.96 3.79 -10.27
C GLY A 291 -16.32 2.78 -9.32
N VAL A 292 -15.80 1.68 -9.84
CA VAL A 292 -14.99 0.69 -9.10
C VAL A 292 -13.52 0.68 -9.54
N GLU A 293 -13.13 1.55 -10.46
CA GLU A 293 -11.79 1.55 -11.05
C GLU A 293 -10.86 2.51 -10.28
N VAL A 294 -9.63 2.07 -10.04
CA VAL A 294 -8.59 2.84 -9.34
C VAL A 294 -7.32 2.83 -10.17
N TRP A 295 -6.68 4.00 -10.28
CA TRP A 295 -5.37 4.15 -10.90
C TRP A 295 -4.36 4.55 -9.85
N ASP A 296 -3.25 3.82 -9.75
CA ASP A 296 -2.15 4.15 -8.85
C ASP A 296 -1.25 5.28 -9.40
N LEU A 297 -0.13 5.56 -8.72
CA LEU A 297 0.83 6.60 -9.14
C LEU A 297 1.70 6.19 -10.34
N ASP A 298 1.69 4.91 -10.71
CA ASP A 298 2.37 4.35 -11.87
C ASP A 298 1.41 4.09 -13.04
N ASP A 299 0.19 4.63 -12.95
CA ASP A 299 -0.88 4.50 -13.94
C ASP A 299 -1.38 3.06 -14.15
N ASN A 300 -1.06 2.14 -13.22
CA ASN A 300 -1.67 0.81 -13.22
C ASN A 300 -3.16 0.94 -12.86
N LYS A 301 -4.01 0.26 -13.64
CA LYS A 301 -5.45 0.26 -13.45
C LYS A 301 -5.88 -1.01 -12.71
N PHE A 302 -6.67 -0.83 -11.67
CA PHE A 302 -7.26 -1.92 -10.89
C PHE A 302 -8.77 -1.80 -10.78
N ILE A 303 -9.44 -2.93 -10.59
CA ILE A 303 -10.83 -3.01 -10.13
C ILE A 303 -10.82 -3.20 -8.61
N ASP A 304 -11.45 -2.28 -7.87
CA ASP A 304 -11.61 -2.36 -6.41
C ASP A 304 -12.75 -3.31 -6.06
N MET A 305 -12.36 -4.50 -5.62
CA MET A 305 -13.20 -5.53 -5.00
C MET A 305 -12.81 -5.68 -3.52
N THR A 306 -12.39 -4.60 -2.86
CA THR A 306 -12.02 -4.57 -1.44
C THR A 306 -13.02 -3.74 -0.64
N TYR A 307 -12.58 -2.73 0.11
CA TYR A 307 -13.38 -2.03 1.10
C TYR A 307 -14.10 -0.79 0.57
N MET A 308 -13.97 -0.42 -0.72
CA MET A 308 -14.65 0.73 -1.33
C MET A 308 -14.61 2.00 -0.46
N GLY A 309 -13.39 2.45 -0.14
CA GLY A 309 -13.18 3.58 0.75
C GLY A 309 -13.59 3.33 2.20
N ILE A 310 -13.46 2.09 2.70
CA ILE A 310 -13.93 1.64 4.03
C ILE A 310 -15.45 1.82 4.18
N GLY A 311 -16.17 1.52 3.10
CA GLY A 311 -17.62 1.56 3.04
C GLY A 311 -18.22 2.96 2.95
N THR A 312 -17.43 3.95 2.56
CA THR A 312 -17.91 5.33 2.39
C THR A 312 -18.50 5.56 1.00
N CYS A 313 -17.96 4.92 -0.03
CA CYS A 313 -18.33 5.15 -1.44
C CYS A 313 -19.41 4.16 -1.88
N ILE A 314 -20.61 4.26 -1.29
CA ILE A 314 -21.73 3.33 -1.52
C ILE A 314 -22.26 3.36 -2.96
N LEU A 315 -22.18 4.49 -3.66
CA LEU A 315 -22.56 4.62 -5.07
C LEU A 315 -21.40 4.30 -6.02
N GLY A 316 -20.17 4.21 -5.52
CA GLY A 316 -18.94 4.13 -6.31
C GLY A 316 -18.11 5.41 -6.20
N PHE A 317 -16.86 5.34 -6.64
CA PHE A 317 -15.93 6.46 -6.62
C PHE A 317 -16.34 7.54 -7.61
N ALA A 318 -16.25 8.81 -7.18
CA ALA A 318 -16.50 9.97 -8.03
C ALA A 318 -17.82 9.86 -8.82
N ASP A 319 -18.92 9.55 -8.12
CA ASP A 319 -20.27 9.53 -8.70
C ASP A 319 -20.60 10.89 -9.32
N ASP A 320 -21.11 10.90 -10.55
CA ASP A 320 -21.28 12.16 -11.31
C ASP A 320 -22.32 13.09 -10.66
N ASP A 321 -23.47 12.56 -10.25
CA ASP A 321 -24.53 13.37 -9.65
C ASP A 321 -24.06 14.02 -8.34
N VAL A 322 -23.40 13.24 -7.48
CA VAL A 322 -22.86 13.76 -6.21
C VAL A 322 -21.73 14.77 -6.47
N ASN A 323 -20.79 14.45 -7.35
CA ASN A 323 -19.66 15.34 -7.62
C ASN A 323 -20.08 16.65 -8.28
N ASP A 324 -21.02 16.61 -9.22
CA ASP A 324 -21.47 17.81 -9.91
C ASP A 324 -22.26 18.73 -8.96
N ALA A 325 -23.09 18.16 -8.08
CA ALA A 325 -23.71 18.92 -7.01
C ALA A 325 -22.68 19.56 -6.06
N VAL A 326 -21.64 18.82 -5.68
CA VAL A 326 -20.57 19.34 -4.81
C VAL A 326 -19.70 20.39 -5.52
N LYS A 327 -19.35 20.22 -6.79
CA LYS A 327 -18.61 21.24 -7.56
C LYS A 327 -19.39 22.55 -7.60
N LYS A 328 -20.68 22.48 -7.93
CA LYS A 328 -21.55 23.66 -7.90
C LYS A 328 -21.59 24.31 -6.51
N CYS A 329 -21.70 23.51 -5.45
CA CYS A 329 -21.63 24.00 -4.07
C CYS A 329 -20.31 24.72 -3.76
N ILE A 330 -19.19 24.20 -4.26
CA ILE A 330 -17.86 24.83 -4.08
C ILE A 330 -17.82 26.18 -4.80
N ASP A 331 -18.31 26.24 -6.04
CA ASP A 331 -18.37 27.48 -6.83
C ASP A 331 -19.28 28.53 -6.18
N ASP A 332 -20.39 28.11 -5.54
CA ASP A 332 -21.31 28.97 -4.80
C ASP A 332 -20.78 29.38 -3.40
N GLY A 333 -19.61 28.87 -2.99
CA GLY A 333 -19.03 29.06 -1.67
C GLY A 333 -19.40 27.96 -0.67
N SER A 334 -18.40 27.25 -0.18
CA SER A 334 -18.57 26.11 0.73
C SER A 334 -18.79 26.49 2.20
N MET A 335 -18.37 27.70 2.60
CA MET A 335 -18.47 28.16 3.98
C MET A 335 -18.49 29.70 4.03
N THR A 336 -19.42 30.27 4.80
CA THR A 336 -19.55 31.71 5.01
C THR A 336 -19.95 32.03 6.45
N THR A 337 -20.15 33.30 6.80
CA THR A 337 -20.72 33.71 8.09
C THR A 337 -22.20 33.32 8.24
N LEU A 338 -22.92 33.15 7.13
CA LEU A 338 -24.32 32.70 7.13
C LEU A 338 -24.37 31.19 6.90
N ASN A 339 -25.39 30.54 7.49
CA ASN A 339 -25.63 29.12 7.29
C ASN A 339 -26.18 28.83 5.89
N CYS A 340 -25.91 27.63 5.38
CA CYS A 340 -26.44 27.17 4.11
C CYS A 340 -27.84 26.54 4.28
N PRO A 341 -28.77 26.79 3.35
CA PRO A 341 -30.14 26.25 3.43
C PRO A 341 -30.19 24.71 3.38
N GLU A 342 -29.19 24.06 2.78
CA GLU A 342 -29.13 22.60 2.66
C GLU A 342 -29.04 21.88 4.02
N GLU A 343 -28.64 22.56 5.10
CA GLU A 343 -28.69 21.98 6.45
C GLU A 343 -30.15 21.69 6.87
N VAL A 344 -31.07 22.60 6.51
CA VAL A 344 -32.50 22.48 6.79
C VAL A 344 -33.12 21.43 5.89
N GLU A 345 -32.81 21.46 4.58
CA GLU A 345 -33.31 20.47 3.62
C GLU A 345 -32.91 19.04 4.01
N LEU A 346 -31.66 18.84 4.46
CA LEU A 346 -31.22 17.52 4.91
C LEU A 346 -31.92 17.10 6.20
N ALA A 347 -32.12 18.02 7.14
CA ALA A 347 -32.87 17.74 8.37
C ALA A 347 -34.31 17.32 8.05
N GLU A 348 -35.00 18.03 7.15
CA GLU A 348 -36.35 17.69 6.69
C GLU A 348 -36.40 16.31 6.03
N LEU A 349 -35.46 16.02 5.13
CA LEU A 349 -35.37 14.70 4.47
C LEU A 349 -35.22 13.58 5.50
N LEU A 350 -34.30 13.73 6.46
CA LEU A 350 -34.06 12.74 7.50
C LEU A 350 -35.27 12.57 8.43
N LEU A 351 -35.90 13.65 8.89
CA LEU A 351 -37.09 13.57 9.74
C LEU A 351 -38.28 12.93 9.02
N ASN A 352 -38.45 13.18 7.73
CA ASN A 352 -39.47 12.52 6.92
C ASN A 352 -39.22 11.00 6.77
N MET A 353 -37.95 10.59 6.64
CA MET A 353 -37.57 9.17 6.60
C MET A 353 -37.67 8.49 7.97
N HIS A 354 -37.63 9.26 9.05
CA HIS A 354 -37.58 8.79 10.43
C HIS A 354 -38.67 9.49 11.27
N PRO A 355 -39.96 9.17 11.07
CA PRO A 355 -41.07 9.92 11.69
C PRO A 355 -41.12 9.84 13.23
N TRP A 356 -40.37 8.90 13.83
CA TRP A 356 -40.19 8.81 15.28
C TRP A 356 -39.23 9.88 15.84
N ALA A 357 -38.34 10.41 15.00
CA ALA A 357 -37.36 11.42 15.37
C ALA A 357 -37.98 12.82 15.32
N GLY A 358 -37.46 13.72 16.15
CA GLY A 358 -37.91 15.11 16.21
C GLY A 358 -36.83 16.14 15.97
N TYR A 359 -35.55 15.77 16.10
CA TYR A 359 -34.41 16.63 15.80
C TYR A 359 -33.28 15.88 15.13
N VAL A 360 -32.45 16.65 14.42
CA VAL A 360 -31.21 16.20 13.80
C VAL A 360 -30.07 17.10 14.27
N LYS A 361 -28.89 16.51 14.48
CA LYS A 361 -27.63 17.23 14.68
C LYS A 361 -26.58 16.66 13.74
N PHE A 362 -25.70 17.54 13.25
CA PHE A 362 -24.69 17.18 12.26
C PHE A 362 -23.27 17.20 12.84
N ALA A 363 -22.44 16.34 12.29
CA ALA A 363 -21.00 16.23 12.56
C ALA A 363 -20.29 15.83 11.25
N LYS A 364 -18.96 15.64 11.27
CA LYS A 364 -18.22 15.29 10.04
C LYS A 364 -17.66 13.88 10.04
N THR A 365 -17.54 13.25 11.20
CA THR A 365 -17.06 11.87 11.30
C THR A 365 -17.91 11.01 12.23
N GLY A 366 -17.93 9.70 11.98
CA GLY A 366 -18.73 8.76 12.77
C GLY A 366 -18.34 8.69 14.26
N GLY A 367 -17.03 8.62 14.57
CA GLY A 367 -16.56 8.59 15.96
C GLY A 367 -16.88 9.88 16.73
N GLU A 368 -16.75 11.03 16.06
CA GLU A 368 -17.20 12.31 16.63
C GLU A 368 -18.71 12.29 16.91
N ALA A 369 -19.52 11.85 15.95
CA ALA A 369 -20.96 11.77 16.10
C ALA A 369 -21.39 10.82 17.23
N MET A 370 -20.71 9.68 17.41
CA MET A 370 -20.93 8.77 18.53
C MET A 370 -20.60 9.40 19.88
N SER A 371 -19.52 10.20 19.95
CA SER A 371 -19.17 10.95 21.17
C SER A 371 -20.25 11.97 21.53
N VAL A 372 -20.78 12.67 20.51
CA VAL A 372 -21.87 13.63 20.69
C VAL A 372 -23.16 12.95 21.13
N ALA A 373 -23.53 11.84 20.49
CA ALA A 373 -24.74 11.08 20.82
C ALA A 373 -24.71 10.57 22.27
N VAL A 374 -23.59 9.99 22.71
CA VAL A 374 -23.41 9.56 24.11
C VAL A 374 -23.45 10.74 25.08
N ARG A 375 -22.88 11.91 24.71
CA ARG A 375 -22.97 13.11 25.55
C ARG A 375 -24.41 13.58 25.71
N ILE A 376 -25.19 13.63 24.63
CA ILE A 376 -26.62 13.98 24.67
C ILE A 376 -27.38 13.00 25.57
N ALA A 377 -27.16 11.70 25.40
CA ALA A 377 -27.81 10.67 26.20
C ALA A 377 -27.45 10.76 27.70
N ARG A 378 -26.19 11.00 28.04
CA ARG A 378 -25.75 11.23 29.43
C ARG A 378 -26.35 12.50 30.01
N ALA A 379 -26.39 13.59 29.26
CA ALA A 379 -26.99 14.85 29.71
C ALA A 379 -28.49 14.69 29.98
N TYR A 380 -29.20 13.98 29.11
CA TYR A 380 -30.63 13.70 29.29
C TYR A 380 -30.90 12.82 30.51
N THR A 381 -30.17 11.70 30.64
CA THR A 381 -30.39 10.73 31.72
C THR A 381 -29.78 11.13 33.05
N LYS A 382 -28.79 12.04 33.04
CA LYS A 382 -27.95 12.43 34.19
C LYS A 382 -27.18 11.25 34.79
N LYS A 383 -26.86 10.25 33.96
CA LYS A 383 -26.14 9.03 34.36
C LYS A 383 -24.86 8.88 33.54
N ASP A 384 -23.79 8.43 34.19
CA ASP A 384 -22.46 8.35 33.57
C ASP A 384 -22.22 7.06 32.77
N LYS A 385 -22.84 5.94 33.18
CA LYS A 385 -22.45 4.62 32.68
C LYS A 385 -23.13 4.26 31.36
N VAL A 386 -22.33 3.70 30.45
CA VAL A 386 -22.72 3.24 29.12
C VAL A 386 -22.54 1.72 29.05
N ALA A 387 -23.59 0.98 28.70
CA ALA A 387 -23.48 -0.41 28.28
C ALA A 387 -23.40 -0.44 26.75
N PHE A 388 -22.46 -1.20 26.16
CA PHE A 388 -22.34 -1.22 24.70
C PHE A 388 -21.91 -2.56 24.11
N CYS A 389 -22.27 -2.78 22.84
CA CYS A 389 -21.72 -3.88 22.04
C CYS A 389 -21.41 -3.45 20.60
N GLY A 390 -20.17 -3.71 20.17
CA GLY A 390 -19.69 -3.37 18.82
C GLY A 390 -18.49 -2.43 18.86
N TYR A 391 -18.17 -1.86 17.70
CA TYR A 391 -17.12 -0.84 17.57
C TYR A 391 -17.71 0.52 17.23
N HIS A 392 -17.46 1.49 18.11
CA HIS A 392 -18.11 2.81 18.05
C HIS A 392 -17.12 3.97 17.86
N GLY A 393 -15.83 3.70 17.64
CA GLY A 393 -14.83 4.73 17.35
C GLY A 393 -13.58 4.65 18.22
N TRP A 394 -12.88 5.78 18.34
CA TRP A 394 -11.56 5.89 18.99
C TRP A 394 -11.58 6.75 20.27
N HIS A 395 -12.71 7.35 20.61
CA HIS A 395 -12.84 8.34 21.67
C HIS A 395 -12.75 7.75 23.09
N ASP A 396 -12.42 8.62 24.04
CA ASP A 396 -12.15 8.30 25.44
C ASP A 396 -13.20 7.41 26.09
N TRP A 397 -14.50 7.67 25.89
CA TRP A 397 -15.54 6.86 26.54
C TRP A 397 -15.53 5.41 26.08
N TYR A 398 -15.16 5.13 24.83
CA TYR A 398 -15.13 3.76 24.31
C TYR A 398 -13.86 3.04 24.75
N LEU A 399 -12.71 3.71 24.60
CA LEU A 399 -11.42 3.16 25.05
C LEU A 399 -11.34 2.99 26.58
N ALA A 400 -12.15 3.72 27.36
CA ALA A 400 -12.24 3.57 28.81
C ALA A 400 -12.66 2.16 29.25
N ALA A 401 -13.31 1.38 28.39
CA ALA A 401 -13.60 -0.04 28.65
C ALA A 401 -12.32 -0.83 28.98
N ASN A 402 -11.20 -0.51 28.34
CA ASN A 402 -9.92 -1.19 28.54
C ASN A 402 -9.09 -0.68 29.74
N LEU A 403 -9.60 0.28 30.53
CA LEU A 403 -8.93 0.75 31.76
C LEU A 403 -9.08 -0.23 32.93
N ALA A 404 -10.12 -1.07 32.91
CA ALA A 404 -10.35 -2.08 33.94
C ALA A 404 -9.61 -3.39 33.62
N ASP A 405 -9.62 -3.79 32.36
CA ASP A 405 -8.95 -4.96 31.80
C ASP A 405 -8.57 -4.62 30.36
N ASP A 406 -7.32 -4.84 29.97
CA ASP A 406 -6.80 -4.47 28.65
C ASP A 406 -7.40 -5.29 27.49
N LYS A 407 -8.19 -6.32 27.81
CA LYS A 407 -8.84 -7.24 26.86
C LYS A 407 -10.35 -7.04 26.73
N ASN A 408 -10.96 -6.10 27.45
CA ASN A 408 -12.41 -5.88 27.40
C ASN A 408 -12.94 -5.57 25.99
N LEU A 409 -12.10 -5.02 25.11
CA LEU A 409 -12.43 -4.75 23.71
C LEU A 409 -12.05 -5.89 22.73
N ASP A 410 -11.34 -6.93 23.17
CA ASP A 410 -10.80 -7.98 22.29
C ASP A 410 -11.88 -8.88 21.66
N GLY A 411 -13.03 -9.01 22.32
CA GLY A 411 -14.22 -9.71 21.79
C GLY A 411 -15.04 -8.90 20.78
N HIS A 412 -14.68 -7.63 20.54
CA HIS A 412 -15.32 -6.75 19.56
C HIS A 412 -14.55 -6.71 18.24
N LEU A 413 -14.80 -5.69 17.40
CA LEU A 413 -14.21 -5.62 16.07
C LEU A 413 -12.66 -5.59 16.08
N LEU A 414 -12.08 -4.90 17.06
CA LEU A 414 -10.67 -4.53 17.06
C LEU A 414 -10.00 -4.91 18.39
N PRO A 415 -9.26 -6.03 18.43
CA PRO A 415 -8.51 -6.42 19.62
C PRO A 415 -7.20 -5.63 19.80
N GLY A 416 -6.69 -5.61 21.03
CA GLY A 416 -5.39 -5.03 21.40
C GLY A 416 -5.39 -3.50 21.53
N LEU A 417 -6.55 -2.89 21.75
CA LEU A 417 -6.70 -1.44 21.90
C LEU A 417 -6.18 -0.97 23.26
N LYS A 418 -5.02 -0.32 23.29
CA LYS A 418 -4.46 0.24 24.53
C LYS A 418 -5.12 1.60 24.87
N PRO A 419 -5.60 1.83 26.12
CA PRO A 419 -6.27 3.07 26.52
C PRO A 419 -5.29 4.20 26.88
N LEU A 420 -4.14 4.29 26.19
CA LEU A 420 -3.12 5.30 26.48
C LEU A 420 -3.67 6.70 26.17
N GLY A 421 -3.55 7.62 27.14
CA GLY A 421 -4.11 8.97 27.04
C GLY A 421 -5.55 9.10 27.56
N VAL A 422 -6.24 7.99 27.83
CA VAL A 422 -7.60 8.01 28.39
C VAL A 422 -7.55 8.28 29.90
N PRO A 423 -8.31 9.26 30.43
CA PRO A 423 -8.32 9.56 31.86
C PRO A 423 -8.76 8.37 32.73
N ARG A 424 -7.99 8.07 33.79
CA ARG A 424 -8.29 6.98 34.73
C ARG A 424 -9.65 7.14 35.44
N SER A 425 -10.14 8.38 35.59
CA SER A 425 -11.46 8.68 36.15
C SER A 425 -12.62 8.10 35.33
N LEU A 426 -12.39 7.74 34.07
CA LEU A 426 -13.40 7.09 33.22
C LEU A 426 -13.49 5.57 33.44
N LYS A 427 -12.65 4.99 34.32
CA LYS A 427 -12.68 3.55 34.61
C LYS A 427 -14.07 3.11 35.07
N GLY A 428 -14.63 2.10 34.42
CA GLY A 428 -15.96 1.54 34.74
C GLY A 428 -17.14 2.38 34.25
N THR A 429 -16.90 3.44 33.46
CA THR A 429 -17.98 4.25 32.84
C THR A 429 -18.48 3.68 31.51
N ALA A 430 -17.76 2.73 30.93
CA ALA A 430 -18.16 2.03 29.70
C ALA A 430 -17.96 0.53 29.90
N ILE A 431 -19.04 -0.23 29.69
CA ILE A 431 -19.14 -1.64 30.06
C ILE A 431 -19.55 -2.43 28.80
N PRO A 432 -18.62 -3.17 28.17
CA PRO A 432 -18.92 -3.96 27.00
C PRO A 432 -19.74 -5.22 27.34
N PHE A 433 -20.54 -5.67 26.39
CA PHE A 433 -21.18 -6.99 26.39
C PHE A 433 -21.16 -7.61 24.99
N GLU A 434 -21.33 -8.93 24.92
CA GLU A 434 -21.32 -9.64 23.63
C GLU A 434 -22.64 -9.43 22.87
N TYR A 435 -22.54 -9.24 21.56
CA TYR A 435 -23.72 -9.11 20.70
C TYR A 435 -24.56 -10.41 20.73
N ASN A 436 -25.89 -10.27 20.82
CA ASN A 436 -26.86 -11.35 21.09
C ASN A 436 -26.80 -11.97 22.51
N ASP A 437 -25.93 -11.52 23.43
CA ASP A 437 -25.93 -11.98 24.81
C ASP A 437 -26.83 -11.10 25.70
N LEU A 438 -28.13 -11.39 25.65
CA LEU A 438 -29.12 -10.68 26.45
C LEU A 438 -28.93 -10.89 27.96
N LEU A 439 -28.48 -12.07 28.39
CA LEU A 439 -28.30 -12.36 29.82
C LEU A 439 -27.18 -11.52 30.40
N HIS A 440 -26.09 -11.35 29.66
CA HIS A 440 -25.01 -10.46 30.06
C HIS A 440 -25.47 -9.00 30.17
N LEU A 441 -26.23 -8.50 29.18
CA LEU A 441 -26.79 -7.15 29.26
C LEU A 441 -27.71 -6.98 30.48
N LYS A 442 -28.58 -7.95 30.77
CA LYS A 442 -29.45 -7.95 31.97
C LYS A 442 -28.65 -7.86 33.25
N ARG A 443 -27.54 -8.61 33.36
CA ARG A 443 -26.63 -8.55 34.51
C ARG A 443 -26.04 -7.14 34.67
N ILE A 444 -25.51 -6.58 33.58
CA ILE A 444 -24.89 -5.23 33.59
C ILE A 444 -25.87 -4.17 34.10
N VAL A 445 -27.10 -4.14 33.56
CA VAL A 445 -28.11 -3.14 33.95
C VAL A 445 -28.67 -3.36 35.36
N THR A 446 -28.54 -4.57 35.91
CA THR A 446 -28.93 -4.85 37.30
C THR A 446 -27.85 -4.40 38.28
N GLU A 447 -26.58 -4.58 37.93
CA GLU A 447 -25.43 -4.28 38.78
C GLU A 447 -24.96 -2.82 38.68
N ASN A 448 -25.45 -2.07 37.70
CA ASN A 448 -24.97 -0.72 37.38
C ASN A 448 -26.12 0.23 37.06
N ASP A 449 -25.95 1.49 37.46
CA ASP A 449 -26.85 2.57 37.05
C ASP A 449 -26.57 3.03 35.61
N ILE A 450 -27.05 2.25 34.64
CA ILE A 450 -26.87 2.50 33.21
C ILE A 450 -27.83 3.60 32.73
N GLY A 451 -27.29 4.61 32.05
CA GLY A 451 -28.08 5.66 31.37
C GLY A 451 -28.11 5.54 29.85
N VAL A 452 -27.17 4.80 29.28
CA VAL A 452 -27.03 4.72 27.82
C VAL A 452 -26.75 3.28 27.41
N ILE A 453 -27.48 2.81 26.40
CA ILE A 453 -27.22 1.53 25.75
C ILE A 453 -26.85 1.82 24.30
N VAL A 454 -25.68 1.37 23.86
CA VAL A 454 -25.17 1.58 22.49
C VAL A 454 -25.00 0.24 21.80
N LEU A 455 -25.52 0.09 20.58
CA LEU A 455 -25.29 -1.11 19.78
C LEU A 455 -25.20 -0.81 18.29
N GLU A 456 -24.37 -1.58 17.59
CA GLU A 456 -24.51 -1.73 16.13
C GLU A 456 -25.72 -2.62 15.87
N THR A 457 -26.68 -2.20 15.03
CA THR A 457 -27.89 -3.01 14.78
C THR A 457 -27.58 -4.35 14.13
N ILE A 458 -26.55 -4.39 13.29
CA ILE A 458 -26.00 -5.61 12.71
C ILE A 458 -24.61 -5.33 12.17
N ARG A 459 -23.72 -6.32 12.25
CA ARG A 459 -22.42 -6.26 11.58
C ARG A 459 -22.02 -7.58 10.90
N HIS A 460 -21.94 -8.64 11.70
CA HIS A 460 -21.50 -9.96 11.23
C HIS A 460 -22.54 -11.07 11.44
N LYS A 461 -23.40 -10.91 12.45
CA LYS A 461 -24.42 -11.88 12.84
C LYS A 461 -25.77 -11.19 12.86
N GLU A 462 -26.78 -11.89 12.39
CA GLU A 462 -28.17 -11.46 12.52
C GLU A 462 -28.54 -11.31 14.02
N PRO A 463 -29.25 -10.25 14.41
CA PRO A 463 -29.82 -10.16 15.76
C PRO A 463 -30.83 -11.29 15.99
N THR A 464 -30.84 -11.89 17.18
CA THR A 464 -31.93 -12.81 17.53
C THR A 464 -33.18 -12.02 17.95
N PRO A 465 -34.40 -12.55 17.66
CA PRO A 465 -35.64 -11.91 18.12
C PRO A 465 -35.67 -11.68 19.64
N GLU A 466 -35.16 -12.65 20.41
CA GLU A 466 -35.09 -12.57 21.87
C GLU A 466 -34.19 -11.41 22.32
N PHE A 467 -33.05 -11.21 21.65
CA PHE A 467 -32.13 -10.14 21.95
C PHE A 467 -32.77 -8.77 21.67
N LEU A 468 -33.39 -8.57 20.51
CA LEU A 468 -34.03 -7.30 20.13
C LEU A 468 -35.16 -6.92 21.10
N MET A 469 -36.08 -7.85 21.35
CA MET A 469 -37.19 -7.63 22.30
C MET A 469 -36.65 -7.39 23.72
N GLY A 470 -35.61 -8.12 24.11
CA GLY A 470 -34.96 -7.99 25.41
C GLY A 470 -34.33 -6.62 25.61
N VAL A 471 -33.59 -6.11 24.62
CA VAL A 471 -32.98 -4.77 24.66
C VAL A 471 -34.07 -3.69 24.82
N GLN A 472 -35.13 -3.74 24.02
CA GLN A 472 -36.22 -2.77 24.13
C GLN A 472 -36.90 -2.82 25.51
N LYS A 473 -37.12 -4.02 26.05
CA LYS A 473 -37.68 -4.17 27.39
C LYS A 473 -36.79 -3.51 28.45
N ILE A 474 -35.48 -3.77 28.39
CA ILE A 474 -34.50 -3.18 29.31
C ILE A 474 -34.50 -1.65 29.21
N VAL A 475 -34.54 -1.10 28.00
CA VAL A 475 -34.63 0.36 27.77
C VAL A 475 -35.86 0.95 28.44
N ARG A 476 -37.04 0.32 28.27
CA ARG A 476 -38.29 0.76 28.91
C ARG A 476 -38.23 0.67 30.44
N GLU A 477 -37.63 -0.37 31.00
CA GLU A 477 -37.55 -0.61 32.45
C GLU A 477 -36.52 0.30 33.15
N THR A 478 -35.40 0.59 32.48
CA THR A 478 -34.28 1.34 33.06
C THR A 478 -34.35 2.84 32.81
N GLY A 479 -35.11 3.27 31.78
CA GLY A 479 -35.10 4.64 31.28
C GLY A 479 -33.78 5.03 30.61
N ALA A 480 -32.92 4.07 30.27
CA ALA A 480 -31.71 4.32 29.51
C ALA A 480 -32.05 4.77 28.08
N VAL A 481 -31.19 5.58 27.47
CA VAL A 481 -31.33 6.00 26.07
C VAL A 481 -30.69 4.95 25.17
N LEU A 482 -31.46 4.43 24.20
CA LEU A 482 -30.97 3.51 23.18
C LEU A 482 -30.38 4.27 21.98
N ILE A 483 -29.08 4.14 21.80
CA ILE A 483 -28.34 4.67 20.65
C ILE A 483 -28.03 3.53 19.69
N LEU A 484 -28.46 3.65 18.44
CA LEU A 484 -28.07 2.73 17.37
C LEU A 484 -26.97 3.33 16.51
N ASP A 485 -25.86 2.61 16.43
CA ASP A 485 -24.77 2.90 15.51
C ASP A 485 -25.06 2.25 14.16
N GLU A 486 -25.54 3.07 13.22
CA GLU A 486 -25.86 2.70 11.83
C GLU A 486 -24.78 3.21 10.88
N ILE A 487 -23.58 3.53 11.38
CA ILE A 487 -22.50 4.09 10.56
C ILE A 487 -22.06 3.08 9.48
N THR A 488 -22.08 1.78 9.79
CA THR A 488 -21.61 0.73 8.86
C THR A 488 -22.75 0.01 8.17
N SER A 489 -23.79 -0.40 8.91
CA SER A 489 -24.95 -1.14 8.38
C SER A 489 -25.95 -0.25 7.65
N GLY A 490 -26.03 1.03 8.05
CA GLY A 490 -26.98 1.99 7.51
C GLY A 490 -26.83 2.11 6.00
N TRP A 491 -27.95 2.34 5.31
CA TRP A 491 -28.03 2.50 3.85
C TRP A 491 -27.74 1.24 3.02
N ARG A 492 -27.13 0.21 3.61
CA ARG A 492 -26.66 -0.98 2.87
C ARG A 492 -27.69 -2.08 2.76
N ILE A 493 -28.42 -2.33 3.84
CA ILE A 493 -29.41 -3.42 3.89
C ILE A 493 -30.85 -2.93 3.86
N MET A 494 -31.05 -1.63 4.08
CA MET A 494 -32.33 -0.95 4.08
C MET A 494 -32.06 0.56 3.94
N LEU A 495 -32.85 1.24 3.11
CA LEU A 495 -32.83 2.70 3.04
C LEU A 495 -33.26 3.28 4.40
N GLY A 496 -32.47 4.17 4.99
CA GLY A 496 -32.72 4.67 6.35
C GLY A 496 -32.23 3.76 7.49
N GLY A 497 -31.70 2.57 7.21
CA GLY A 497 -30.94 1.80 8.21
C GLY A 497 -31.52 0.45 8.61
N ALA A 498 -30.63 -0.42 9.08
CA ALA A 498 -30.90 -1.78 9.50
C ALA A 498 -32.00 -1.89 10.56
N TYR A 499 -32.12 -0.93 11.47
CA TYR A 499 -33.05 -0.99 12.59
C TYR A 499 -34.50 -1.10 12.11
N GLN A 500 -34.82 -0.52 10.96
CA GLN A 500 -36.15 -0.60 10.34
C GLN A 500 -36.45 -2.04 9.88
N LYS A 501 -35.48 -2.72 9.28
CA LYS A 501 -35.60 -4.13 8.87
C LYS A 501 -35.90 -5.04 10.06
N TYR A 502 -35.32 -4.74 11.21
CA TYR A 502 -35.43 -5.58 12.42
C TYR A 502 -36.48 -5.10 13.43
N GLY A 503 -37.23 -4.03 13.12
CA GLY A 503 -38.26 -3.49 14.02
C GLY A 503 -37.73 -3.00 15.37
N LEU A 504 -36.48 -2.53 15.43
CA LEU A 504 -35.89 -1.97 16.65
C LEU A 504 -36.32 -0.51 16.81
N GLU A 505 -36.78 -0.09 17.99
CA GLU A 505 -37.23 1.30 18.24
C GLU A 505 -36.11 2.11 18.93
N PRO A 506 -35.31 2.90 18.19
CA PRO A 506 -34.25 3.73 18.78
C PRO A 506 -34.78 4.95 19.54
N ASP A 507 -33.91 5.51 20.38
CA ASP A 507 -34.04 6.89 20.89
C ASP A 507 -33.15 7.86 20.12
N ILE A 508 -31.97 7.39 19.70
CA ILE A 508 -31.01 8.08 18.84
C ILE A 508 -30.46 7.10 17.80
N VAL A 509 -30.25 7.56 16.58
CA VAL A 509 -29.50 6.83 15.54
C VAL A 509 -28.38 7.70 15.00
N VAL A 510 -27.22 7.10 14.79
CA VAL A 510 -26.04 7.76 14.23
C VAL A 510 -25.71 7.17 12.86
N TYR A 511 -25.60 8.03 11.84
CA TYR A 511 -25.13 7.66 10.51
C TYR A 511 -23.84 8.40 10.16
N ALA A 512 -23.01 7.78 9.33
CA ALA A 512 -21.92 8.42 8.60
C ALA A 512 -21.62 7.55 7.35
N LYS A 513 -20.39 7.62 6.84
CA LYS A 513 -19.90 6.78 5.72
C LYS A 513 -20.79 6.87 4.46
N GLY A 514 -21.68 5.88 4.27
CA GLY A 514 -22.48 5.71 3.06
C GLY A 514 -23.45 6.87 2.81
N ILE A 515 -23.80 7.65 3.84
CA ILE A 515 -24.75 8.75 3.72
C ILE A 515 -24.35 9.82 2.70
N SER A 516 -23.05 10.00 2.44
CA SER A 516 -22.49 11.12 1.66
C SER A 516 -21.48 10.68 0.60
N ASN A 517 -21.48 9.39 0.22
CA ASN A 517 -20.66 8.81 -0.84
C ASN A 517 -19.19 9.27 -0.89
N GLY A 518 -18.50 9.27 0.26
CA GLY A 518 -17.07 9.61 0.34
C GLY A 518 -16.73 11.04 0.80
N PHE A 519 -17.72 11.92 0.94
CA PHE A 519 -17.54 13.25 1.55
C PHE A 519 -17.71 13.19 3.09
N PRO A 520 -16.96 13.96 3.88
CA PRO A 520 -17.10 13.97 5.34
C PRO A 520 -18.50 14.42 5.77
N MET A 521 -19.27 13.49 6.35
CA MET A 521 -20.58 13.78 6.90
C MET A 521 -21.00 12.72 7.92
N ALA A 522 -21.62 13.18 9.00
CA ALA A 522 -22.28 12.33 9.97
C ALA A 522 -23.53 13.02 10.52
N THR A 523 -24.53 12.23 10.89
CA THR A 523 -25.83 12.72 11.37
C THR A 523 -26.22 11.98 12.63
N ILE A 524 -26.82 12.70 13.57
CA ILE A 524 -27.39 12.19 14.81
C ILE A 524 -28.86 12.56 14.77
N ILE A 525 -29.72 11.57 14.58
CA ILE A 525 -31.18 11.76 14.60
C ILE A 525 -31.71 11.22 15.91
N GLY A 526 -32.69 11.89 16.52
CA GLY A 526 -33.21 11.44 17.79
C GLY A 526 -34.56 12.01 18.17
N LYS A 527 -35.16 11.43 19.21
CA LYS A 527 -36.42 11.92 19.77
C LYS A 527 -36.25 13.34 20.29
N LYS A 528 -37.26 14.18 20.06
CA LYS A 528 -37.23 15.62 20.39
C LYS A 528 -36.84 15.86 21.86
N ASN A 529 -37.52 15.21 22.80
CA ASN A 529 -37.30 15.37 24.24
C ASN A 529 -35.89 14.97 24.70
N ILE A 530 -35.22 14.06 23.99
CA ILE A 530 -33.86 13.61 24.32
C ILE A 530 -32.84 14.56 23.69
N MET A 531 -33.05 14.96 22.44
CA MET A 531 -32.12 15.81 21.70
C MET A 531 -32.12 17.27 22.19
N ASP A 532 -33.24 17.75 22.76
CA ASP A 532 -33.39 19.16 23.21
C ASP A 532 -32.36 19.54 24.30
N ILE A 533 -31.90 18.58 25.12
CA ILE A 533 -30.86 18.81 26.14
C ILE A 533 -29.52 19.29 25.54
N ALA A 534 -29.31 19.09 24.24
CA ALA A 534 -28.14 19.61 23.53
C ALA A 534 -28.06 21.15 23.54
N GLN A 535 -29.16 21.86 23.86
CA GLN A 535 -29.16 23.30 24.08
C GLN A 535 -28.48 23.69 25.42
N GLU A 536 -28.48 22.79 26.40
CA GLU A 536 -27.84 23.00 27.71
C GLU A 536 -26.41 22.44 27.76
N SER A 537 -26.04 21.58 26.81
CA SER A 537 -24.70 20.99 26.69
C SER A 537 -23.89 21.70 25.61
N PHE A 538 -22.64 22.11 25.92
CA PHE A 538 -21.78 22.74 24.92
C PHE A 538 -21.35 21.74 23.83
N ILE A 539 -22.04 21.81 22.69
CA ILE A 539 -21.85 20.91 21.55
C ILE A 539 -21.96 21.69 20.23
N THR A 540 -20.85 22.26 19.80
CA THR A 540 -20.73 23.05 18.57
C THR A 540 -19.35 22.87 17.94
N SER A 541 -19.24 23.05 16.62
CA SER A 541 -17.99 23.02 15.87
C SER A 541 -18.13 23.84 14.58
N THR A 542 -17.07 24.53 14.19
CA THR A 542 -17.05 25.39 12.99
C THR A 542 -17.37 24.59 11.73
N TYR A 543 -16.65 23.50 11.50
CA TYR A 543 -16.80 22.74 10.25
C TYR A 543 -18.14 22.03 10.12
N TRP A 544 -18.92 21.86 11.18
CA TRP A 544 -20.26 21.27 11.06
C TRP A 544 -21.22 22.09 10.19
N THR A 545 -20.87 23.35 9.93
CA THR A 545 -21.63 24.27 9.06
C THR A 545 -21.18 24.26 7.59
N ASP A 546 -20.17 23.47 7.20
CA ASP A 546 -19.76 23.41 5.79
C ASP A 546 -20.89 22.83 4.92
N ARG A 547 -21.12 23.49 3.78
CA ARG A 547 -22.20 23.19 2.84
C ARG A 547 -21.98 21.88 2.07
N VAL A 548 -20.72 21.49 1.85
CA VAL A 548 -20.33 20.34 1.02
C VAL A 548 -20.90 19.03 1.58
N GLY A 549 -20.79 18.82 2.90
CA GLY A 549 -21.31 17.61 3.54
C GLY A 549 -22.83 17.45 3.37
N PHE A 550 -23.58 18.55 3.47
CA PHE A 550 -25.03 18.54 3.32
C PHE A 550 -25.48 18.25 1.89
N VAL A 551 -24.88 18.94 0.91
CA VAL A 551 -25.15 18.74 -0.52
C VAL A 551 -24.82 17.31 -0.92
N ALA A 552 -23.65 16.80 -0.52
CA ALA A 552 -23.26 15.44 -0.83
C ALA A 552 -24.24 14.41 -0.23
N ALA A 553 -24.68 14.61 1.01
CA ALA A 553 -25.63 13.71 1.67
C ALA A 553 -27.02 13.75 1.02
N LEU A 554 -27.55 14.94 0.75
CA LEU A 554 -28.84 15.12 0.07
C LEU A 554 -28.87 14.40 -1.27
N THR A 555 -27.87 14.65 -2.13
CA THR A 555 -27.79 14.03 -3.46
C THR A 555 -27.62 12.51 -3.36
N THR A 556 -26.77 12.04 -2.43
CA THR A 556 -26.55 10.61 -2.21
C THR A 556 -27.83 9.90 -1.76
N ILE A 557 -28.53 10.43 -0.76
CA ILE A 557 -29.76 9.81 -0.22
C ILE A 557 -30.87 9.78 -1.28
N LYS A 558 -31.10 10.90 -2.00
CA LYS A 558 -32.09 10.97 -3.08
C LYS A 558 -31.81 9.93 -4.15
N LYS A 559 -30.57 9.86 -4.64
CA LYS A 559 -30.15 8.88 -5.64
C LYS A 559 -30.28 7.43 -5.13
N MET A 560 -29.93 7.18 -3.87
CA MET A 560 -30.11 5.84 -3.27
C MET A 560 -31.57 5.41 -3.24
N ALA A 561 -32.48 6.33 -2.91
CA ALA A 561 -33.91 6.08 -2.88
C ALA A 561 -34.48 5.85 -4.29
N GLU A 562 -34.14 6.70 -5.26
CA GLU A 562 -34.60 6.60 -6.64
C GLU A 562 -34.19 5.29 -7.32
N ASN A 563 -33.00 4.78 -6.98
CA ASN A 563 -32.40 3.62 -7.65
C ASN A 563 -32.48 2.32 -6.83
N ASN A 564 -33.17 2.31 -5.69
CA ASN A 564 -33.26 1.16 -4.77
C ASN A 564 -31.88 0.53 -4.48
N VAL A 565 -30.89 1.36 -4.19
CA VAL A 565 -29.47 0.94 -4.14
C VAL A 565 -29.25 -0.25 -3.20
N PHE A 566 -29.89 -0.28 -2.03
CA PHE A 566 -29.71 -1.35 -1.05
C PHE A 566 -30.07 -2.75 -1.61
N GLU A 567 -31.10 -2.86 -2.47
CA GLU A 567 -31.48 -4.13 -3.09
C GLU A 567 -30.40 -4.63 -4.05
N HIS A 568 -29.84 -3.71 -4.85
CA HIS A 568 -28.71 -4.00 -5.71
C HIS A 568 -27.49 -4.46 -4.89
N LEU A 569 -27.16 -3.77 -3.80
CA LEU A 569 -26.03 -4.13 -2.94
C LEU A 569 -26.19 -5.55 -2.34
N ILE A 570 -27.41 -5.90 -1.91
CA ILE A 570 -27.72 -7.24 -1.40
C ILE A 570 -27.55 -8.28 -2.50
N LYS A 571 -28.16 -8.07 -3.67
CA LYS A 571 -28.09 -8.98 -4.82
C LYS A 571 -26.65 -9.27 -5.25
N ILE A 572 -25.84 -8.23 -5.37
CA ILE A 572 -24.43 -8.35 -5.75
C ILE A 572 -23.62 -9.05 -4.64
N GLY A 573 -23.89 -8.71 -3.38
CA GLY A 573 -23.29 -9.35 -2.21
C GLY A 573 -23.60 -10.86 -2.11
N ASP A 574 -24.82 -11.26 -2.43
CA ASP A 574 -25.24 -12.67 -2.52
C ASP A 574 -24.49 -13.37 -3.65
N ARG A 575 -24.41 -12.76 -4.85
CA ARG A 575 -23.68 -13.33 -5.99
C ARG A 575 -22.21 -13.60 -5.66
N ILE A 576 -21.53 -12.66 -5.00
CA ILE A 576 -20.15 -12.82 -4.55
C ILE A 576 -20.05 -13.96 -3.52
N SER A 577 -20.92 -13.93 -2.50
CA SER A 577 -20.90 -14.91 -1.40
C SER A 577 -21.12 -16.34 -1.89
N GLU A 578 -22.11 -16.55 -2.76
CA GLU A 578 -22.39 -17.83 -3.38
C GLU A 578 -21.28 -18.28 -4.34
N GLY A 579 -20.73 -17.33 -5.11
CA GLY A 579 -19.61 -17.59 -6.02
C GLY A 579 -18.38 -18.12 -5.26
N TRP A 580 -18.01 -17.46 -4.16
CA TRP A 580 -16.94 -17.94 -3.28
C TRP A 580 -17.23 -19.33 -2.72
N GLY A 581 -18.45 -19.59 -2.25
CA GLY A 581 -18.84 -20.91 -1.74
C GLY A 581 -18.71 -22.01 -2.79
N LYS A 582 -19.25 -21.79 -4.00
CA LYS A 582 -19.18 -22.73 -5.13
C LYS A 582 -17.73 -23.01 -5.54
N LEU A 583 -16.91 -21.96 -5.65
CA LEU A 583 -15.50 -22.10 -6.03
C LEU A 583 -14.66 -22.78 -4.93
N ALA A 584 -14.94 -22.49 -3.66
CA ALA A 584 -14.28 -23.16 -2.54
C ALA A 584 -14.57 -24.66 -2.56
N THR A 585 -15.83 -25.06 -2.76
CA THR A 585 -16.20 -26.48 -2.94
C THR A 585 -15.51 -27.11 -4.16
N LYS A 586 -15.50 -26.42 -5.31
CA LYS A 586 -14.83 -26.89 -6.55
C LYS A 586 -13.34 -27.19 -6.32
N HIS A 587 -12.65 -26.37 -5.53
CA HIS A 587 -11.22 -26.49 -5.26
C HIS A 587 -10.87 -27.21 -3.96
N ASN A 588 -11.86 -27.79 -3.27
CA ASN A 588 -11.70 -28.47 -1.99
C ASN A 588 -11.01 -27.60 -0.91
N ILE A 589 -11.43 -26.34 -0.80
CA ILE A 589 -10.96 -25.39 0.21
C ILE A 589 -12.08 -25.22 1.25
N ASP A 590 -11.76 -25.45 2.53
CA ASP A 590 -12.72 -25.18 3.61
C ASP A 590 -12.84 -23.67 3.85
N VAL A 591 -13.99 -23.11 3.49
CA VAL A 591 -14.29 -21.68 3.54
C VAL A 591 -15.60 -21.44 4.25
N LYS A 592 -15.58 -20.52 5.22
CA LYS A 592 -16.78 -19.97 5.87
C LYS A 592 -17.04 -18.55 5.38
N VAL A 593 -18.24 -18.29 4.86
CA VAL A 593 -18.68 -16.93 4.49
C VAL A 593 -19.47 -16.30 5.64
N VAL A 594 -19.14 -15.05 5.99
CA VAL A 594 -19.70 -14.28 7.11
C VAL A 594 -19.94 -12.82 6.70
N GLY A 595 -20.60 -12.04 7.56
CA GLY A 595 -20.93 -10.64 7.28
C GLY A 595 -22.34 -10.45 6.71
N ILE A 596 -22.80 -9.20 6.66
CA ILE A 596 -23.99 -8.85 5.88
C ILE A 596 -23.66 -8.92 4.39
N ARG A 597 -24.64 -9.25 3.53
CA ARG A 597 -24.39 -9.46 2.09
C ARG A 597 -23.64 -8.31 1.41
N PRO A 598 -23.99 -7.04 1.63
CA PRO A 598 -23.23 -5.92 1.07
C PRO A 598 -21.78 -5.79 1.57
N LEU A 599 -21.43 -6.41 2.69
CA LEU A 599 -20.12 -6.37 3.35
C LEU A 599 -19.64 -7.80 3.64
N THR A 600 -19.59 -8.64 2.60
CA THR A 600 -19.33 -10.08 2.73
C THR A 600 -17.84 -10.39 2.89
N THR A 601 -17.53 -11.40 3.71
CA THR A 601 -16.18 -11.87 4.01
C THR A 601 -16.13 -13.38 3.92
N PHE A 602 -15.13 -13.95 3.24
CA PHE A 602 -14.83 -15.37 3.35
C PHE A 602 -13.63 -15.62 4.25
N ILE A 603 -13.64 -16.73 4.98
CA ILE A 603 -12.56 -17.11 5.90
C ILE A 603 -12.14 -18.54 5.57
N ILE A 604 -10.88 -18.71 5.15
CA ILE A 604 -10.30 -20.05 4.93
C ILE A 604 -10.04 -20.67 6.31
N GLN A 605 -10.69 -21.80 6.61
CA GLN A 605 -10.53 -22.52 7.87
C GLN A 605 -9.25 -23.37 7.83
N HIS A 606 -8.12 -22.73 8.14
CA HIS A 606 -6.82 -23.38 8.13
C HIS A 606 -5.88 -22.74 9.16
N LYS A 607 -4.91 -23.49 9.70
CA LYS A 607 -3.90 -22.96 10.66
C LYS A 607 -3.15 -21.75 10.09
N ASP A 608 -2.85 -21.77 8.79
CA ASP A 608 -2.16 -20.72 8.05
C ASP A 608 -3.13 -19.76 7.32
N SER A 609 -4.37 -19.64 7.81
CA SER A 609 -5.45 -18.84 7.19
C SER A 609 -4.96 -17.44 6.78
N HIS A 610 -4.18 -16.79 7.65
CA HIS A 610 -3.70 -15.44 7.41
C HIS A 610 -2.67 -15.35 6.26
N ALA A 611 -1.77 -16.32 6.15
CA ALA A 611 -0.84 -16.43 5.03
C ALA A 611 -1.57 -16.77 3.72
N LEU A 612 -2.56 -17.65 3.76
CA LEU A 612 -3.39 -18.00 2.60
C LEU A 612 -4.21 -16.80 2.10
N HIS A 613 -4.75 -15.99 2.99
CA HIS A 613 -5.42 -14.75 2.60
C HIS A 613 -4.45 -13.71 2.03
N THR A 614 -3.21 -13.64 2.55
CA THR A 614 -2.18 -12.77 1.96
C THR A 614 -1.82 -13.23 0.54
N LEU A 615 -1.65 -14.55 0.35
CA LEU A 615 -1.39 -15.13 -0.97
C LEU A 615 -2.57 -14.90 -1.94
N PHE A 616 -3.81 -15.00 -1.46
CA PHE A 616 -4.98 -14.64 -2.25
C PHE A 616 -4.93 -13.19 -2.74
N THR A 617 -4.63 -12.24 -1.83
CA THR A 617 -4.46 -10.83 -2.19
C THR A 617 -3.34 -10.63 -3.22
N GLN A 618 -2.18 -11.27 -3.01
CA GLN A 618 -1.03 -11.21 -3.92
C GLN A 618 -1.39 -11.63 -5.35
N GLU A 619 -2.00 -12.81 -5.49
CA GLU A 619 -2.29 -13.35 -6.81
C GLU A 619 -3.44 -12.60 -7.50
N MET A 620 -4.41 -12.10 -6.75
CA MET A 620 -5.47 -11.26 -7.32
C MET A 620 -4.97 -9.89 -7.75
N LEU A 621 -4.00 -9.30 -7.03
CA LEU A 621 -3.37 -8.04 -7.41
C LEU A 621 -2.67 -8.15 -8.78
N LYS A 622 -1.97 -9.27 -9.03
CA LYS A 622 -1.35 -9.59 -10.33
C LYS A 622 -2.36 -9.69 -11.47
N LEU A 623 -3.63 -9.96 -11.15
CA LEU A 623 -4.74 -10.04 -12.10
C LEU A 623 -5.49 -8.71 -12.25
N GLY A 624 -5.02 -7.62 -11.63
CA GLY A 624 -5.61 -6.29 -11.74
C GLY A 624 -6.76 -6.02 -10.76
N TYR A 625 -6.83 -6.73 -9.63
CA TYR A 625 -7.84 -6.49 -8.60
C TYR A 625 -7.23 -5.97 -7.30
N LEU A 626 -7.74 -4.86 -6.78
CA LEU A 626 -7.59 -4.54 -5.36
C LEU A 626 -8.62 -5.35 -4.61
N THR A 627 -8.20 -6.45 -3.98
CA THR A 627 -9.12 -7.32 -3.24
C THR A 627 -8.49 -7.87 -1.98
N THR A 628 -9.33 -8.37 -1.09
CA THR A 628 -8.94 -9.10 0.11
C THR A 628 -9.93 -10.23 0.34
N LYS A 629 -9.92 -10.83 1.52
CA LYS A 629 -10.97 -11.74 1.97
C LYS A 629 -12.37 -11.12 2.13
N SER A 630 -12.50 -9.79 2.06
CA SER A 630 -13.82 -9.13 2.14
C SER A 630 -14.04 -8.14 1.00
N VAL A 631 -15.30 -8.03 0.58
CA VAL A 631 -15.79 -7.10 -0.45
C VAL A 631 -16.88 -6.23 0.15
N TYR A 632 -16.74 -4.92 -0.01
CA TYR A 632 -17.73 -3.92 0.37
C TYR A 632 -18.39 -3.45 -0.92
N VAL A 633 -19.58 -3.94 -1.19
CA VAL A 633 -20.29 -3.68 -2.43
C VAL A 633 -20.66 -2.20 -2.53
N SER A 634 -20.58 -1.67 -3.75
CA SER A 634 -21.10 -0.37 -4.17
C SER A 634 -22.06 -0.54 -5.34
N TYR A 635 -22.84 0.50 -5.63
CA TYR A 635 -23.81 0.51 -6.73
C TYR A 635 -23.18 0.33 -8.12
N CYS A 636 -21.89 0.65 -8.27
CA CYS A 636 -21.16 0.46 -9.53
C CYS A 636 -20.66 -0.98 -9.74
N HIS A 637 -20.80 -1.86 -8.76
CA HIS A 637 -20.47 -3.28 -8.94
C HIS A 637 -21.58 -3.97 -9.73
N THR A 638 -21.35 -4.26 -11.01
CA THR A 638 -22.29 -4.99 -11.84
C THR A 638 -22.08 -6.50 -11.74
N GLU A 639 -23.07 -7.27 -12.21
CA GLU A 639 -22.95 -8.73 -12.30
C GLU A 639 -21.76 -9.13 -13.19
N ASP A 640 -21.53 -8.44 -14.31
CA ASP A 640 -20.40 -8.70 -15.21
C ASP A 640 -19.04 -8.48 -14.53
N ILE A 641 -18.92 -7.43 -13.70
CA ILE A 641 -17.70 -7.18 -12.92
C ILE A 641 -17.48 -8.31 -11.92
N VAL A 642 -18.54 -8.74 -11.22
CA VAL A 642 -18.46 -9.85 -10.26
C VAL A 642 -18.13 -11.17 -10.95
N ASP A 643 -18.69 -11.45 -12.12
CA ASP A 643 -18.43 -12.69 -12.86
C ASP A 643 -16.98 -12.76 -13.33
N ASN A 644 -16.45 -11.66 -13.86
CA ASN A 644 -15.03 -11.57 -14.21
C ASN A 644 -14.12 -11.69 -12.99
N TYR A 645 -14.51 -11.11 -11.86
CA TYR A 645 -13.81 -11.30 -10.59
C TYR A 645 -13.84 -12.76 -10.14
N LEU A 646 -14.97 -13.45 -10.21
CA LEU A 646 -15.09 -14.86 -9.83
C LEU A 646 -14.29 -15.79 -10.75
N ILE A 647 -14.14 -15.46 -12.04
CA ILE A 647 -13.21 -16.16 -12.95
C ILE A 647 -11.76 -16.00 -12.49
N ALA A 648 -11.37 -14.81 -12.01
CA ALA A 648 -10.05 -14.59 -11.44
C ALA A 648 -9.88 -15.33 -10.10
N VAL A 649 -10.90 -15.32 -9.24
CA VAL A 649 -10.92 -16.08 -7.99
C VAL A 649 -10.77 -17.58 -8.24
N ASP A 650 -11.41 -18.15 -9.26
CA ASP A 650 -11.29 -19.56 -9.63
C ASP A 650 -9.83 -19.95 -9.94
N LYS A 651 -9.11 -19.09 -10.66
CA LYS A 651 -7.68 -19.27 -10.95
C LYS A 651 -6.84 -19.22 -9.67
N VAL A 652 -7.10 -18.24 -8.80
CA VAL A 652 -6.34 -18.08 -7.55
C VAL A 652 -6.67 -19.20 -6.55
N PHE A 653 -7.91 -19.66 -6.47
CA PHE A 653 -8.30 -20.79 -5.62
C PHE A 653 -7.61 -22.09 -6.07
N THR A 654 -7.31 -22.25 -7.36
CA THR A 654 -6.44 -23.35 -7.82
C THR A 654 -5.05 -23.28 -7.18
N ILE A 655 -4.47 -22.08 -7.07
CA ILE A 655 -3.15 -21.85 -6.44
C ILE A 655 -3.24 -22.12 -4.94
N ILE A 656 -4.26 -21.57 -4.27
CA ILE A 656 -4.51 -21.76 -2.83
C ILE A 656 -4.68 -23.25 -2.50
N SER A 657 -5.49 -23.98 -3.28
CA SER A 657 -5.72 -25.41 -3.09
C SER A 657 -4.42 -26.22 -3.20
N LYS A 658 -3.62 -25.97 -4.25
CA LYS A 658 -2.28 -26.59 -4.38
C LYS A 658 -1.36 -26.23 -3.23
N SER A 659 -1.41 -24.99 -2.75
CA SER A 659 -0.60 -24.52 -1.64
C SER A 659 -0.95 -25.22 -0.32
N ILE A 660 -2.24 -25.42 -0.05
CA ILE A 660 -2.73 -26.19 1.10
C ILE A 660 -2.27 -27.64 0.99
N ALA A 661 -2.46 -28.29 -0.17
CA ALA A 661 -2.07 -29.67 -0.39
C ALA A 661 -0.56 -29.92 -0.20
N ASN A 662 0.28 -28.96 -0.61
CA ASN A 662 1.73 -29.04 -0.48
C ASN A 662 2.28 -28.44 0.82
N ASN A 663 1.43 -27.84 1.67
CA ASN A 663 1.80 -27.12 2.90
C ASN A 663 2.98 -26.14 2.68
N ASN A 664 2.91 -25.34 1.61
CA ASN A 664 4.03 -24.50 1.16
C ASN A 664 3.68 -23.02 0.94
N VAL A 665 2.59 -22.53 1.55
CA VAL A 665 2.12 -21.14 1.38
C VAL A 665 3.22 -20.08 1.60
N HIS A 666 4.08 -20.28 2.60
CA HIS A 666 5.17 -19.36 2.90
C HIS A 666 6.27 -19.32 1.83
N GLN A 667 6.39 -20.36 1.00
CA GLN A 667 7.33 -20.40 -0.12
C GLN A 667 6.76 -19.72 -1.37
N LEU A 668 5.43 -19.56 -1.45
CA LEU A 668 4.73 -18.91 -2.57
C LEU A 668 4.53 -17.40 -2.38
N LEU A 669 4.67 -16.91 -1.14
CA LEU A 669 4.59 -15.48 -0.84
C LEU A 669 5.86 -14.77 -1.33
N GLU A 670 5.68 -13.67 -2.05
CA GLU A 670 6.75 -12.81 -2.57
C GLU A 670 7.14 -11.70 -1.56
N GLY A 671 6.62 -11.78 -0.34
CA GLY A 671 6.83 -10.81 0.72
C GLY A 671 6.28 -11.26 2.07
N PRO A 672 6.33 -10.39 3.10
CA PRO A 672 5.81 -10.71 4.42
C PRO A 672 4.30 -10.99 4.40
N VAL A 673 3.85 -11.82 5.34
CA VAL A 673 2.42 -11.99 5.62
C VAL A 673 1.83 -10.65 6.08
N ALA A 674 0.61 -10.33 5.66
CA ALA A 674 -0.06 -9.09 6.08
C ALA A 674 -0.07 -8.93 7.61
N ASN A 675 -0.21 -7.70 8.10
CA ASN A 675 -0.29 -7.43 9.53
C ASN A 675 -1.70 -7.73 10.07
N VAL A 676 -1.78 -8.12 11.34
CA VAL A 676 -3.05 -8.30 12.09
C VAL A 676 -3.06 -7.38 13.29
N GLY A 677 -4.21 -6.75 13.54
CA GLY A 677 -4.45 -5.93 14.74
C GLY A 677 -3.55 -4.70 14.86
N PHE A 678 -3.30 -4.27 16.10
CA PHE A 678 -2.53 -3.07 16.44
C PHE A 678 -1.04 -3.35 16.72
N LYS A 679 -0.37 -4.21 15.94
CA LYS A 679 1.09 -4.23 15.96
C LYS A 679 1.58 -2.89 15.37
N ARG A 680 1.90 -1.92 16.25
CA ARG A 680 2.66 -0.74 15.85
C ARG A 680 4.01 -1.25 15.34
N LEU A 681 4.31 -0.96 14.09
CA LEU A 681 5.65 -1.12 13.55
C LEU A 681 6.54 -0.17 14.36
N THR A 682 7.43 -0.75 15.18
CA THR A 682 8.60 -0.07 15.73
C THR A 682 9.60 0.17 14.63
#